data_AF-A0A7J7QB82-F1
#
_entry.id   AF-A0A7J7QB82-F1
#
_cell.length_a   1.000
_cell.length_b   1.000
_cell.length_c   1.000
_cell.angle_alpha   90.00
_cell.angle_beta   90.00
_cell.angle_gamma   90.00
#
_symmetry.space_group_name_H-M   'P 1'
#
loop_
_entity.id
_entity.type
_entity.pdbx_description
1 polymer ?
#
loop_
_entity_poly.entity_id
_entity_poly.type
_entity_poly.pdbx_seq_one_letter_code
_entity_poly.pdbx_strand_id
1 'polypeptide(L)'
;MQQQQQQQQQQQQQQQQALVALAVSTRARAAAPDASGEERVSYQEACDAAVDAASSLSYLWKQSAHAKLLQRPPAQKYGAKQAVLLAQTIQNGDLLRSMAMKVAAFRRPLQKDGSGGGAHSRQLFLDRVFAARPVAALARLLVWLQQQPDLLQLPSLAAEEGSSIADYGVAWLSCTLGLAELLNCGRIVSEDNPDHARKTLQQLADEFIQTGLLDQLPGFVGQALRAISAARQPLLSLPLHGMAWLAKVLVTYVTYSAAADVRAYNWYWAEDMMQQLLDCAVAAGLMRGLPGGSAARAAALFSEAASSSSSSSSCSSGATQPEPQHARICADLTDALRLLLCRAVDMTVAHTAGRAYHADEAWCRFLAEPAAAEYALQALASRCVLMHEQHARYQQQQQQQQVQPLVRQLGRRMRGDLLLLPDPKQQLEQLLPGDVFLDADASGVLCRTGGVGVFGVGHAVVSFARALDMNISSITDSSSRGHPALSAAALQLSAQLLLRAAAHWQQLYYSLTDEERAMLALDAGAAAGPGDTGARSLDARLKMRPANESLEWCNQLLHQQIGVLWASGQWQPQLQLLQQGGGEALLQGLTLALRCGGLDADLCRVAAMTVPGLLTTVHAWVAGARCCRRSACGESQSLA
;
A
#
# COMPACT_ATOMS: atom_id res chain seq x y z
N MET A 1 54.02 -10.23 -31.80
CA MET A 1 53.46 -10.84 -33.04
C MET A 1 52.41 -11.90 -32.69
N GLN A 2 52.76 -13.05 -32.09
CA GLN A 2 51.79 -14.12 -31.81
C GLN A 2 50.66 -13.72 -30.84
N GLN A 3 50.99 -12.97 -29.78
CA GLN A 3 50.00 -12.48 -28.80
C GLN A 3 49.03 -11.44 -29.39
N GLN A 4 49.52 -10.60 -30.32
CA GLN A 4 48.70 -9.60 -31.01
C GLN A 4 47.75 -10.27 -32.01
N GLN A 5 48.19 -11.35 -32.66
CA GLN A 5 47.36 -12.15 -33.55
C GLN A 5 46.24 -12.88 -32.79
N GLN A 6 46.51 -13.34 -31.58
CA GLN A 6 45.53 -14.00 -30.72
C GLN A 6 44.45 -13.02 -30.21
N GLN A 7 44.85 -11.80 -29.86
CA GLN A 7 43.91 -10.74 -29.44
C GLN A 7 42.99 -10.31 -30.60
N GLN A 8 43.53 -10.22 -31.82
CA GLN A 8 42.76 -9.85 -33.01
C GLN A 8 41.74 -10.94 -33.39
N GLN A 9 42.10 -12.22 -33.22
CA GLN A 9 41.18 -13.34 -33.43
C GLN A 9 40.02 -13.33 -32.42
N GLN A 10 40.30 -13.05 -31.14
CA GLN A 10 39.27 -12.97 -30.11
C GLN A 10 38.27 -11.82 -30.37
N GLN A 11 38.77 -10.68 -30.85
CA GLN A 11 37.94 -9.52 -31.15
C GLN A 11 37.04 -9.75 -32.38
N GLN A 12 37.54 -10.44 -33.41
CA GLN A 12 36.72 -10.85 -34.56
C GLN A 12 35.64 -11.85 -34.17
N GLN A 13 35.94 -12.78 -33.26
CA GLN A 13 34.97 -13.78 -32.79
C GLN A 13 33.83 -13.12 -31.99
N GLN A 14 34.14 -12.13 -31.16
CA GLN A 14 33.13 -11.34 -30.45
C GLN A 14 32.27 -10.50 -31.39
N GLN A 15 32.85 -9.88 -32.43
CA GLN A 15 32.09 -9.13 -33.42
C GLN A 15 31.17 -10.02 -34.25
N GLN A 16 31.61 -11.23 -34.63
CA GLN A 16 30.74 -12.20 -35.32
C GLN A 16 29.60 -12.68 -34.43
N GLN A 17 29.84 -12.95 -33.15
CA GLN A 17 28.77 -13.33 -32.21
C GLN A 17 27.76 -12.20 -32.02
N ALA A 18 28.22 -10.94 -31.94
CA ALA A 18 27.35 -9.78 -31.86
C ALA A 18 26.50 -9.60 -33.14
N LEU A 19 27.09 -9.78 -34.33
CA LEU A 19 26.37 -9.68 -35.61
C LEU A 19 25.36 -10.82 -35.80
N VAL A 20 25.67 -12.04 -35.35
CA VAL A 20 24.72 -13.17 -35.38
C VAL A 20 23.56 -12.91 -34.42
N ALA A 21 23.82 -12.41 -33.21
CA ALA A 21 22.76 -12.01 -32.28
C ALA A 21 21.85 -10.91 -32.86
N LEU A 22 22.45 -9.92 -33.55
CA LEU A 22 21.71 -8.84 -34.21
C LEU A 22 20.91 -9.33 -35.43
N ALA A 23 21.45 -10.28 -36.19
CA ALA A 23 20.79 -10.90 -37.34
C ALA A 23 19.60 -11.79 -36.91
N VAL A 24 19.73 -12.52 -35.81
CA VAL A 24 18.63 -13.30 -35.20
C VAL A 24 17.54 -12.34 -34.70
N SER A 25 17.91 -11.20 -34.12
CA SER A 25 16.96 -10.18 -33.68
C SER A 25 16.25 -9.44 -34.82
N THR A 26 16.83 -9.34 -36.02
CA THR A 26 16.23 -8.62 -37.17
C THR A 26 15.42 -9.51 -38.09
N ARG A 27 15.70 -10.83 -38.13
CA ARG A 27 14.93 -11.79 -38.95
C ARG A 27 13.53 -12.08 -38.39
N ALA A 28 13.27 -11.74 -37.13
CA ALA A 28 11.95 -11.83 -36.48
C ALA A 28 10.98 -10.70 -36.89
N ARG A 29 11.31 -9.85 -37.89
CA ARG A 29 10.53 -8.63 -38.22
C ARG A 29 9.98 -8.57 -39.66
N ALA A 30 10.03 -9.67 -40.41
CA ALA A 30 9.65 -9.69 -41.83
C ALA A 30 8.83 -10.93 -42.24
N ALA A 31 7.67 -11.09 -41.62
CA ALA A 31 6.48 -11.73 -42.18
C ALA A 31 5.31 -11.26 -41.31
N ALA A 32 4.09 -11.18 -41.83
CA ALA A 32 2.90 -11.02 -41.00
C ALA A 32 2.16 -12.36 -40.99
N PRO A 33 2.50 -13.29 -40.09
CA PRO A 33 1.63 -14.42 -39.78
C PRO A 33 0.46 -13.92 -38.95
N ASP A 34 -0.56 -14.78 -38.79
CA ASP A 34 -1.61 -14.59 -37.81
C ASP A 34 -1.01 -14.19 -36.45
N ALA A 35 -1.26 -12.96 -36.01
CA ALA A 35 -0.64 -12.37 -34.81
C ALA A 35 -0.85 -13.22 -33.54
N SER A 36 -1.90 -14.05 -33.52
CA SER A 36 -2.18 -15.01 -32.45
C SER A 36 -1.24 -16.21 -32.41
N GLY A 37 -0.63 -16.59 -33.54
CA GLY A 37 0.33 -17.68 -33.64
C GLY A 37 1.70 -17.30 -33.09
N GLU A 38 2.21 -16.12 -33.47
CA GLU A 38 3.50 -15.61 -32.97
C GLU A 38 3.46 -15.34 -31.46
N GLU A 39 2.35 -14.81 -30.93
CA GLU A 39 2.18 -14.61 -29.49
C GLU A 39 2.19 -15.93 -28.69
N ARG A 40 1.57 -16.99 -29.22
CA ARG A 40 1.56 -18.32 -28.55
C ARG A 40 2.94 -18.97 -28.54
N VAL A 41 3.67 -18.89 -29.66
CA VAL A 41 5.05 -19.38 -29.75
C VAL A 41 5.94 -18.61 -28.76
N SER A 42 5.80 -17.28 -28.72
CA SER A 42 6.53 -16.43 -27.77
C SER A 42 6.22 -16.75 -26.31
N TYR A 43 4.97 -17.08 -25.98
CA TYR A 43 4.59 -17.51 -24.63
C TYR A 43 5.23 -18.85 -24.23
N GLN A 44 5.17 -19.85 -25.10
CA GLN A 44 5.74 -21.18 -24.82
C GLN A 44 7.26 -21.10 -24.67
N GLU A 45 7.94 -20.34 -25.53
CA GLU A 45 9.38 -20.07 -25.42
C GLU A 45 9.73 -19.39 -24.10
N ALA A 46 8.93 -18.41 -23.65
CA ALA A 46 9.12 -17.76 -22.36
C ALA A 46 8.92 -18.73 -21.19
N CYS A 47 7.96 -19.65 -21.31
CA CYS A 47 7.73 -20.69 -20.30
C CYS A 47 8.91 -21.66 -20.22
N ASP A 48 9.36 -22.20 -21.35
CA ASP A 48 10.45 -23.18 -21.39
C ASP A 48 11.76 -22.54 -20.90
N ALA A 49 12.06 -21.31 -21.31
CA ALA A 49 13.21 -20.55 -20.80
C ALA A 49 13.13 -20.29 -19.28
N ALA A 50 11.94 -20.00 -18.74
CA ALA A 50 11.77 -19.84 -17.29
C ALA A 50 11.95 -21.16 -16.53
N VAL A 51 11.44 -22.27 -17.07
CA VAL A 51 11.60 -23.60 -16.47
C VAL A 51 13.06 -24.02 -16.46
N ASP A 52 13.79 -23.79 -17.55
CA ASP A 52 15.22 -24.08 -17.66
C ASP A 52 16.03 -23.24 -16.67
N ALA A 53 15.72 -21.95 -16.57
CA ALA A 53 16.36 -21.05 -15.61
C ALA A 53 16.07 -21.46 -14.15
N ALA A 54 14.81 -21.79 -13.83
CA ALA A 54 14.39 -22.23 -12.50
C ALA A 54 15.05 -23.57 -12.11
N SER A 55 15.11 -24.51 -13.05
CA SER A 55 15.73 -25.83 -12.87
C SER A 55 17.23 -25.69 -12.70
N SER A 56 17.88 -24.86 -13.53
CA SER A 56 19.31 -24.56 -13.43
C SER A 56 19.65 -23.94 -12.09
N LEU A 57 18.91 -22.92 -11.66
CA LEU A 57 19.12 -22.25 -10.37
C LEU A 57 18.94 -23.24 -9.20
N SER A 58 17.87 -24.04 -9.23
CA SER A 58 17.60 -25.02 -8.19
C SER A 58 18.63 -26.14 -8.15
N TYR A 59 19.10 -26.62 -9.31
CA TYR A 59 20.14 -27.63 -9.40
C TYR A 59 21.49 -27.09 -8.89
N LEU A 60 21.88 -25.88 -9.31
CA LEU A 60 23.10 -25.22 -8.88
C LEU A 60 23.21 -25.20 -7.35
N TRP A 61 22.15 -24.80 -6.65
CA TRP A 61 22.17 -24.64 -5.19
C TRP A 61 21.78 -25.91 -4.41
N LYS A 62 21.29 -26.97 -5.08
CA LYS A 62 21.08 -28.30 -4.47
C LYS A 62 22.36 -29.13 -4.39
N GLN A 63 23.37 -28.84 -5.19
CA GLN A 63 24.65 -29.55 -5.14
C GLN A 63 25.28 -29.41 -3.76
N SER A 64 25.67 -30.54 -3.15
CA SER A 64 26.12 -30.61 -1.75
C SER A 64 27.31 -29.69 -1.45
N ALA A 65 28.19 -29.45 -2.43
CA ALA A 65 29.31 -28.52 -2.30
C ALA A 65 28.84 -27.06 -2.17
N HIS A 66 27.81 -26.65 -2.91
CA HIS A 66 27.25 -25.29 -2.85
C HIS A 66 26.32 -25.11 -1.65
N ALA A 67 25.58 -26.16 -1.27
CA ALA A 67 24.80 -26.16 -0.04
C ALA A 67 25.69 -25.93 1.21
N LYS A 68 26.92 -26.48 1.22
CA LYS A 68 27.92 -26.19 2.27
C LYS A 68 28.41 -24.73 2.27
N LEU A 69 28.37 -24.04 1.12
CA LEU A 69 28.68 -22.60 1.09
C LEU A 69 27.63 -21.79 1.83
N LEU A 70 26.35 -22.16 1.70
CA LEU A 70 25.25 -21.48 2.40
C LEU A 70 25.29 -21.67 3.93
N GLN A 71 26.07 -22.63 4.43
CA GLN A 71 26.27 -22.85 5.87
C GLN A 71 27.27 -21.89 6.51
N ARG A 72 28.00 -21.10 5.71
CA ARG A 72 28.98 -20.12 6.19
C ARG A 72 28.60 -18.74 5.65
N PRO A 73 28.75 -17.65 6.42
CA PRO A 73 28.53 -16.32 5.90
C PRO A 73 29.37 -16.04 4.63
N PRO A 74 28.90 -15.18 3.71
CA PRO A 74 29.69 -14.77 2.55
C PRO A 74 31.08 -14.28 2.95
N ALA A 75 32.12 -14.74 2.26
CA ALA A 75 33.50 -14.38 2.56
C ALA A 75 33.92 -13.13 1.77
N GLN A 76 34.75 -12.27 2.36
CA GLN A 76 35.24 -11.05 1.70
C GLN A 76 36.05 -11.34 0.42
N LYS A 77 36.72 -12.49 0.37
CA LYS A 77 37.40 -12.99 -0.83
C LYS A 77 36.76 -14.30 -1.23
N TYR A 78 36.25 -14.36 -2.45
CA TYR A 78 35.69 -15.57 -3.02
C TYR A 78 36.57 -16.08 -4.16
N GLY A 79 36.69 -17.40 -4.26
CA GLY A 79 37.52 -18.03 -5.29
C GLY A 79 36.85 -17.97 -6.67
N ALA A 80 37.62 -18.25 -7.73
CA ALA A 80 37.10 -18.27 -9.11
C ALA A 80 35.86 -19.16 -9.29
N LYS A 81 35.77 -20.28 -8.56
CA LYS A 81 34.60 -21.17 -8.58
C LYS A 81 33.33 -20.49 -8.03
N GLN A 82 33.47 -19.72 -6.95
CA GLN A 82 32.35 -18.96 -6.38
C GLN A 82 31.95 -17.80 -7.30
N ALA A 83 32.91 -17.15 -7.96
CA ALA A 83 32.63 -16.10 -8.94
C ALA A 83 31.77 -16.63 -10.11
N VAL A 84 32.16 -17.76 -10.70
CA VAL A 84 31.38 -18.42 -11.77
C VAL A 84 29.97 -18.77 -11.30
N LEU A 85 29.85 -19.27 -10.07
CA LEU A 85 28.56 -19.64 -9.50
C LEU A 85 27.65 -18.42 -9.26
N LEU A 86 28.19 -17.30 -8.79
CA LEU A 86 27.46 -16.03 -8.66
C LEU A 86 27.04 -15.50 -10.03
N ALA A 87 27.92 -15.52 -11.02
CA ALA A 87 27.61 -15.10 -12.38
C ALA A 87 26.46 -15.93 -13.00
N GLN A 88 26.49 -17.25 -12.83
CA GLN A 88 25.40 -18.13 -13.26
C GLN A 88 24.09 -17.85 -12.49
N THR A 89 24.20 -17.47 -11.22
CA THR A 89 23.02 -17.13 -10.42
C THR A 89 22.40 -15.81 -10.86
N ILE A 90 23.22 -14.79 -11.13
CA ILE A 90 22.81 -13.50 -11.71
C ILE A 90 22.06 -13.75 -13.02
N GLN A 91 22.69 -14.49 -13.95
CA GLN A 91 22.12 -14.79 -15.26
C GLN A 91 20.77 -15.50 -15.15
N ASN A 92 20.66 -16.53 -14.32
CA ASN A 92 19.41 -17.27 -14.15
C ASN A 92 18.33 -16.43 -13.43
N GLY A 93 18.71 -15.62 -12.44
CA GLY A 93 17.80 -14.71 -11.73
C GLY A 93 17.22 -13.65 -12.67
N ASP A 94 18.05 -13.02 -13.50
CA ASP A 94 17.62 -12.02 -14.48
C ASP A 94 16.76 -12.63 -15.60
N LEU A 95 17.10 -13.86 -16.04
CA LEU A 95 16.31 -14.59 -17.02
C LEU A 95 14.92 -14.92 -16.46
N LEU A 96 14.84 -15.40 -15.21
CA LEU A 96 13.57 -15.64 -14.52
C LEU A 96 12.75 -14.35 -14.40
N ARG A 97 13.38 -13.25 -13.98
CA ARG A 97 12.73 -11.93 -13.91
C ARG A 97 12.12 -11.54 -15.25
N SER A 98 12.91 -11.61 -16.32
CA SER A 98 12.50 -11.24 -17.68
C SER A 98 11.33 -12.10 -18.18
N MET A 99 11.40 -13.42 -17.99
CA MET A 99 10.35 -14.33 -18.43
C MET A 99 9.07 -14.19 -17.60
N ALA A 100 9.17 -14.00 -16.28
CA ALA A 100 8.00 -13.76 -15.42
C ALA A 100 7.25 -12.47 -15.82
N MET A 101 7.97 -11.38 -16.12
CA MET A 101 7.36 -10.15 -16.63
C MET A 101 6.67 -10.37 -17.98
N LYS A 102 7.30 -11.11 -18.91
CA LYS A 102 6.68 -11.45 -20.21
C LYS A 102 5.39 -12.23 -20.01
N VAL A 103 5.42 -13.30 -19.21
CA VAL A 103 4.24 -14.14 -18.90
C VAL A 103 3.11 -13.31 -18.26
N ALA A 104 3.44 -12.42 -17.32
CA ALA A 104 2.46 -11.52 -16.71
C ALA A 104 1.84 -10.53 -17.72
N ALA A 105 2.59 -10.10 -18.73
CA ALA A 105 2.11 -9.18 -19.76
C ALA A 105 1.10 -9.82 -20.75
N PHE A 106 1.13 -11.15 -20.92
CA PHE A 106 0.19 -11.90 -21.77
C PHE A 106 -1.27 -11.95 -21.24
N ARG A 107 -1.60 -11.17 -20.19
CA ARG A 107 -2.94 -11.14 -19.56
C ARG A 107 -4.07 -10.68 -20.51
N ARG A 108 -3.80 -9.78 -21.46
CA ARG A 108 -4.84 -9.12 -22.27
C ARG A 108 -5.32 -9.87 -23.52
N PRO A 109 -4.49 -10.61 -24.29
CA PRO A 109 -4.93 -11.20 -25.55
C PRO A 109 -5.82 -12.44 -25.39
N LEU A 110 -5.51 -13.30 -24.39
CA LEU A 110 -6.09 -14.65 -24.29
C LEU A 110 -7.54 -14.70 -23.77
N GLN A 111 -8.07 -13.62 -23.18
CA GLN A 111 -9.47 -13.56 -22.74
C GLN A 111 -10.46 -13.37 -23.89
N LYS A 112 -10.03 -12.87 -25.05
CA LYS A 112 -10.93 -12.57 -26.17
C LYS A 112 -11.49 -13.82 -26.85
N ASP A 113 -10.82 -14.96 -26.74
CA ASP A 113 -11.19 -16.17 -27.47
C ASP A 113 -12.28 -17.01 -26.79
N GLY A 114 -12.77 -16.62 -25.60
CA GLY A 114 -13.87 -17.30 -24.87
C GLY A 114 -13.59 -18.76 -24.46
N SER A 115 -12.52 -19.36 -24.99
CA SER A 115 -12.03 -20.68 -24.63
C SER A 115 -11.15 -20.55 -23.40
N GLY A 116 -11.46 -21.27 -22.32
CA GLY A 116 -10.71 -21.24 -21.05
C GLY A 116 -9.22 -21.67 -21.13
N GLY A 117 -8.63 -21.78 -22.32
CA GLY A 117 -7.24 -22.16 -22.55
C GLY A 117 -6.23 -21.20 -21.93
N GLY A 118 -6.53 -19.89 -21.87
CA GLY A 118 -5.61 -18.89 -21.31
C GLY A 118 -5.33 -19.07 -19.80
N ALA A 119 -6.31 -19.54 -19.02
CA ALA A 119 -6.11 -19.86 -17.62
C ALA A 119 -5.28 -21.15 -17.45
N HIS A 120 -5.54 -22.15 -18.30
CA HIS A 120 -4.80 -23.42 -18.26
C HIS A 120 -3.32 -23.27 -18.60
N SER A 121 -2.97 -22.52 -19.66
CA SER A 121 -1.57 -22.29 -20.04
C SER A 121 -0.78 -21.52 -18.98
N ARG A 122 -1.43 -20.60 -18.27
CA ARG A 122 -0.84 -19.86 -17.14
C ARG A 122 -0.63 -20.74 -15.92
N GLN A 123 -1.58 -21.61 -15.64
CA GLN A 123 -1.43 -22.59 -14.57
C GLN A 123 -0.29 -23.57 -14.86
N LEU A 124 -0.18 -24.04 -16.11
CA LEU A 124 0.90 -24.92 -16.55
C LEU A 124 2.28 -24.28 -16.36
N PHE A 125 2.40 -22.97 -16.64
CA PHE A 125 3.63 -22.22 -16.37
C PHE A 125 4.00 -22.26 -14.89
N LEU A 126 3.06 -21.92 -13.99
CA LEU A 126 3.32 -21.97 -12.56
C LEU A 126 3.69 -23.36 -12.08
N ASP A 127 2.97 -24.38 -12.55
CA ASP A 127 3.22 -25.76 -12.13
C ASP A 127 4.60 -26.22 -12.55
N ARG A 128 5.02 -25.93 -13.79
CA ARG A 128 6.35 -26.29 -14.29
C ARG A 128 7.47 -25.50 -13.62
N VAL A 129 7.31 -24.19 -13.48
CA VAL A 129 8.35 -23.32 -12.88
C VAL A 129 8.46 -23.57 -11.38
N PHE A 130 7.35 -23.67 -10.64
CA PHE A 130 7.38 -23.93 -9.20
C PHE A 130 7.73 -25.38 -8.85
N ALA A 131 7.50 -26.36 -9.73
CA ALA A 131 8.01 -27.71 -9.53
C ALA A 131 9.54 -27.77 -9.39
N ALA A 132 10.27 -26.87 -10.05
CA ALA A 132 11.73 -26.78 -9.89
C ALA A 132 12.14 -26.27 -8.49
N ARG A 133 11.22 -25.60 -7.77
CA ARG A 133 11.41 -24.91 -6.48
C ARG A 133 12.40 -23.74 -6.51
N PRO A 134 12.32 -22.82 -7.50
CA PRO A 134 13.20 -21.67 -7.59
C PRO A 134 13.00 -20.69 -6.43
N VAL A 135 11.79 -20.62 -5.84
CA VAL A 135 11.46 -19.72 -4.72
C VAL A 135 12.30 -20.06 -3.49
N ALA A 136 12.28 -21.31 -3.02
CA ALA A 136 13.15 -21.75 -1.93
C ALA A 136 14.64 -21.50 -2.20
N ALA A 137 15.11 -21.69 -3.44
CA ALA A 137 16.52 -21.48 -3.78
C ALA A 137 16.91 -19.99 -3.75
N LEU A 138 16.10 -19.12 -4.38
CA LEU A 138 16.28 -17.68 -4.36
C LEU A 138 16.17 -17.12 -2.93
N ALA A 139 15.17 -17.53 -2.16
CA ALA A 139 14.96 -17.06 -0.79
C ALA A 139 16.13 -17.44 0.14
N ARG A 140 16.63 -18.70 0.07
CA ARG A 140 17.82 -19.11 0.83
C ARG A 140 19.06 -18.32 0.45
N LEU A 141 19.21 -18.04 -0.85
CA LEU A 141 20.35 -17.27 -1.33
C LEU A 141 20.27 -15.81 -0.86
N LEU A 142 19.09 -15.20 -0.88
CA LEU A 142 18.88 -13.86 -0.33
C LEU A 142 19.23 -13.81 1.15
N VAL A 143 18.68 -14.74 1.94
CA VAL A 143 18.97 -14.89 3.37
C VAL A 143 20.48 -14.99 3.61
N TRP A 144 21.18 -15.81 2.83
CA TRP A 144 22.63 -15.96 2.90
C TRP A 144 23.40 -14.69 2.54
N LEU A 145 23.05 -14.02 1.43
CA LEU A 145 23.67 -12.76 1.01
C LEU A 145 23.45 -11.65 2.05
N GLN A 146 22.29 -11.65 2.71
CA GLN A 146 21.91 -10.69 3.74
C GLN A 146 22.64 -10.91 5.09
N GLN A 147 23.37 -12.01 5.28
CA GLN A 147 24.18 -12.23 6.51
C GLN A 147 25.42 -11.32 6.59
N GLN A 148 25.84 -10.72 5.47
CA GLN A 148 27.00 -9.83 5.39
C GLN A 148 26.64 -8.60 4.54
N PRO A 149 25.80 -7.68 5.07
CA PRO A 149 25.31 -6.51 4.33
C PRO A 149 26.44 -5.63 3.78
N ASP A 150 27.56 -5.55 4.49
CA ASP A 150 28.74 -4.77 4.09
C ASP A 150 29.35 -5.25 2.77
N LEU A 151 29.28 -6.56 2.49
CA LEU A 151 29.80 -7.16 1.26
C LEU A 151 28.93 -6.89 0.04
N LEU A 152 27.67 -6.52 0.24
CA LEU A 152 26.76 -6.17 -0.84
C LEU A 152 27.08 -4.81 -1.44
N GLN A 153 27.81 -3.95 -0.71
CA GLN A 153 28.19 -2.61 -1.14
C GLN A 153 26.98 -1.84 -1.70
N LEU A 154 25.84 -1.90 -0.99
CA LEU A 154 24.59 -1.26 -1.42
C LEU A 154 24.74 0.22 -1.79
N PRO A 155 25.57 1.03 -1.08
CA PRO A 155 25.86 2.38 -1.52
C PRO A 155 26.51 2.48 -2.90
N SER A 156 27.46 1.58 -3.22
CA SER A 156 28.11 1.55 -4.53
C SER A 156 27.15 1.13 -5.63
N LEU A 157 26.22 0.20 -5.33
CA LEU A 157 25.12 -0.15 -6.24
C LEU A 157 24.14 1.01 -6.43
N ALA A 158 23.91 1.82 -5.40
CA ALA A 158 23.01 2.98 -5.49
C ALA A 158 23.62 4.14 -6.30
N ALA A 159 24.96 4.21 -6.39
CA ALA A 159 25.69 5.30 -7.04
C ALA A 159 25.84 5.15 -8.58
N GLU A 160 25.32 4.07 -9.18
CA GLU A 160 25.47 3.64 -10.59
C GLU A 160 26.19 4.60 -11.58
N GLU A 161 27.53 4.59 -11.61
CA GLU A 161 28.30 4.98 -12.81
C GLU A 161 29.54 4.08 -12.95
N GLY A 162 29.38 2.95 -13.65
CA GLY A 162 30.48 2.31 -14.39
C GLY A 162 31.57 1.53 -13.63
N SER A 163 31.44 1.27 -12.33
CA SER A 163 32.46 0.46 -11.64
C SER A 163 32.24 -1.05 -11.86
N SER A 164 33.34 -1.81 -11.85
CA SER A 164 33.37 -3.28 -11.83
C SER A 164 32.82 -3.78 -10.48
N ILE A 165 31.53 -3.55 -10.23
CA ILE A 165 30.88 -3.73 -8.92
C ILE A 165 30.91 -5.21 -8.52
N ALA A 166 31.20 -5.42 -7.23
CA ALA A 166 31.30 -6.71 -6.57
C ALA A 166 30.13 -7.68 -6.91
N ASP A 167 30.47 -8.92 -7.28
CA ASP A 167 29.50 -9.93 -7.75
C ASP A 167 28.36 -10.21 -6.75
N TYR A 168 28.57 -9.97 -5.44
CA TYR A 168 27.56 -10.21 -4.41
C TYR A 168 26.38 -9.25 -4.45
N GLY A 169 26.64 -7.95 -4.64
CA GLY A 169 25.59 -6.95 -4.68
C GLY A 169 24.67 -7.15 -5.88
N VAL A 170 25.26 -7.40 -7.06
CA VAL A 170 24.53 -7.69 -8.30
C VAL A 170 23.74 -8.99 -8.16
N ALA A 171 24.35 -10.05 -7.62
CA ALA A 171 23.64 -11.29 -7.34
C ALA A 171 22.46 -11.10 -6.40
N TRP A 172 22.62 -10.33 -5.33
CA TRP A 172 21.54 -10.03 -4.40
C TRP A 172 20.38 -9.30 -5.09
N LEU A 173 20.68 -8.28 -5.90
CA LEU A 173 19.65 -7.52 -6.61
C LEU A 173 18.91 -8.36 -7.65
N SER A 174 19.64 -9.14 -8.47
CA SER A 174 19.04 -10.04 -9.46
C SER A 174 18.17 -11.11 -8.79
N CYS A 175 18.60 -11.66 -7.66
CA CYS A 175 17.77 -12.61 -6.90
C CYS A 175 16.52 -11.96 -6.30
N THR A 176 16.67 -10.74 -5.78
CA THR A 176 15.57 -9.97 -5.17
C THR A 176 14.49 -9.68 -6.20
N LEU A 177 14.88 -9.13 -7.35
CA LEU A 177 13.95 -8.81 -8.44
C LEU A 177 13.40 -10.06 -9.12
N GLY A 178 14.22 -11.09 -9.32
CA GLY A 178 13.78 -12.37 -9.87
C GLY A 178 12.74 -13.05 -8.98
N LEU A 179 12.95 -13.05 -7.66
CA LEU A 179 11.97 -13.57 -6.70
C LEU A 179 10.68 -12.74 -6.71
N ALA A 180 10.79 -11.41 -6.66
CA ALA A 180 9.62 -10.53 -6.63
C ALA A 180 8.75 -10.68 -7.90
N GLU A 181 9.34 -10.71 -9.09
CA GLU A 181 8.59 -10.89 -10.34
C GLU A 181 7.97 -12.28 -10.45
N LEU A 182 8.68 -13.32 -9.99
CA LEU A 182 8.14 -14.67 -9.99
C LEU A 182 6.90 -14.79 -9.08
N LEU A 183 6.94 -14.18 -7.89
CA LEU A 183 5.81 -14.17 -6.96
C LEU A 183 4.65 -13.31 -7.48
N ASN A 184 4.94 -12.16 -8.10
CA ASN A 184 3.92 -11.32 -8.72
C ASN A 184 3.23 -12.05 -9.88
N CYS A 185 3.99 -12.78 -10.70
CA CYS A 185 3.44 -13.66 -11.73
C CYS A 185 2.57 -14.77 -11.10
N GLY A 186 3.07 -15.41 -10.04
CA GLY A 186 2.31 -16.39 -9.25
C GLY A 186 0.95 -15.87 -8.79
N ARG A 187 0.94 -14.65 -8.26
CA ARG A 187 -0.28 -13.96 -7.81
C ARG A 187 -1.25 -13.69 -8.97
N ILE A 188 -0.77 -13.16 -10.09
CA ILE A 188 -1.62 -12.82 -11.24
C ILE A 188 -2.32 -14.07 -11.78
N VAL A 189 -1.61 -15.19 -11.88
CA VAL A 189 -2.20 -16.47 -12.35
C VAL A 189 -3.14 -17.07 -11.30
N SER A 190 -2.84 -16.88 -10.02
CA SER A 190 -3.69 -17.37 -8.92
C SER A 190 -5.08 -16.72 -8.89
N GLU A 191 -5.21 -15.48 -9.38
CA GLU A 191 -6.51 -14.81 -9.53
C GLU A 191 -7.45 -15.55 -10.51
N ASP A 192 -6.91 -16.32 -11.46
CA ASP A 192 -7.71 -17.03 -12.47
C ASP A 192 -8.19 -18.42 -12.01
N ASN A 193 -7.53 -19.04 -11.01
CA ASN A 193 -7.87 -20.38 -10.51
C ASN A 193 -7.61 -20.49 -8.98
N PRO A 194 -8.58 -20.11 -8.13
CA PRO A 194 -8.37 -19.98 -6.69
C PRO A 194 -8.11 -21.31 -5.97
N ASP A 195 -8.69 -22.42 -6.46
CA ASP A 195 -8.54 -23.73 -5.81
C ASP A 195 -7.12 -24.28 -5.96
N HIS A 196 -6.55 -24.17 -7.17
CA HIS A 196 -5.17 -24.57 -7.41
C HIS A 196 -4.19 -23.59 -6.79
N ALA A 197 -4.50 -22.30 -6.86
CA ALA A 197 -3.73 -21.26 -6.18
C ALA A 197 -3.53 -21.59 -4.71
N ARG A 198 -4.55 -22.05 -3.98
CA ARG A 198 -4.42 -22.40 -2.56
C ARG A 198 -3.30 -23.40 -2.27
N LYS A 199 -3.15 -24.45 -3.09
CA LYS A 199 -2.07 -25.46 -2.89
C LYS A 199 -0.69 -24.86 -3.15
N THR A 200 -0.54 -24.11 -4.23
CA THR A 200 0.71 -23.43 -4.58
C THR A 200 1.08 -22.38 -3.52
N LEU A 201 0.10 -21.60 -3.06
CA LEU A 201 0.21 -20.62 -1.99
C LEU A 201 0.66 -21.25 -0.67
N GLN A 202 0.07 -22.38 -0.30
CA GLN A 202 0.51 -23.16 0.86
C GLN A 202 1.97 -23.62 0.70
N GLN A 203 2.34 -24.16 -0.46
CA GLN A 203 3.71 -24.61 -0.67
C GLN A 203 4.71 -23.47 -0.59
N LEU A 204 4.45 -22.33 -1.25
CA LEU A 204 5.34 -21.18 -1.18
C LEU A 204 5.39 -20.59 0.23
N ALA A 205 4.28 -20.63 0.97
CA ALA A 205 4.24 -20.26 2.37
C ALA A 205 5.21 -21.09 3.22
N ASP A 206 5.13 -22.41 3.09
CA ASP A 206 6.03 -23.34 3.79
C ASP A 206 7.49 -23.11 3.38
N GLU A 207 7.74 -22.77 2.11
CA GLU A 207 9.08 -22.41 1.64
C GLU A 207 9.60 -21.13 2.30
N PHE A 208 8.78 -20.06 2.40
CA PHE A 208 9.21 -18.83 3.08
C PHE A 208 9.51 -19.05 4.55
N ILE A 209 8.65 -19.79 5.26
CA ILE A 209 8.87 -20.15 6.67
C ILE A 209 10.16 -20.95 6.82
N GLN A 210 10.38 -21.96 5.97
CA GLN A 210 11.60 -22.78 6.02
C GLN A 210 12.88 -22.01 5.68
N THR A 211 12.78 -20.96 4.85
CA THR A 211 13.95 -20.14 4.49
C THR A 211 14.28 -19.07 5.52
N GLY A 212 13.31 -18.65 6.33
CA GLY A 212 13.48 -17.53 7.28
C GLY A 212 13.52 -16.16 6.60
N LEU A 213 13.17 -16.06 5.30
CA LEU A 213 13.23 -14.81 4.56
C LEU A 213 12.33 -13.72 5.17
N LEU A 214 11.13 -14.09 5.62
CA LEU A 214 10.18 -13.13 6.22
C LEU A 214 10.73 -12.52 7.51
N ASP A 215 11.42 -13.30 8.33
CA ASP A 215 11.98 -12.83 9.59
C ASP A 215 13.24 -11.96 9.39
N GLN A 216 14.06 -12.27 8.38
CA GLN A 216 15.31 -11.53 8.13
C GLN A 216 15.11 -10.25 7.31
N LEU A 217 14.17 -10.25 6.36
CA LEU A 217 14.01 -9.16 5.41
C LEU A 217 13.76 -7.79 6.08
N PRO A 218 12.90 -7.63 7.10
CA PRO A 218 12.71 -6.36 7.78
C PRO A 218 14.03 -5.80 8.33
N GLY A 219 14.75 -6.60 9.14
CA GLY A 219 16.03 -6.19 9.72
C GLY A 219 17.05 -5.77 8.66
N PHE A 220 17.07 -6.48 7.52
CA PHE A 220 17.93 -6.14 6.39
C PHE A 220 17.53 -4.83 5.71
N VAL A 221 16.23 -4.57 5.49
CA VAL A 221 15.75 -3.29 4.93
C VAL A 221 16.22 -2.11 5.80
N GLY A 222 16.11 -2.24 7.12
CA GLY A 222 16.59 -1.21 8.06
C GLY A 222 18.11 -1.02 8.07
N GLN A 223 18.88 -2.09 7.88
CA GLN A 223 20.33 -2.00 7.74
C GLN A 223 20.73 -1.34 6.41
N ALA A 224 20.10 -1.75 5.31
CA ALA A 224 20.33 -1.21 3.98
C ALA A 224 19.99 0.28 3.90
N LEU A 225 18.85 0.69 4.47
CA LEU A 225 18.45 2.09 4.53
C LEU A 225 19.50 2.95 5.25
N ARG A 226 19.95 2.49 6.42
CA ARG A 226 21.00 3.17 7.19
C ARG A 226 22.33 3.24 6.44
N ALA A 227 22.73 2.16 5.76
CA ALA A 227 23.96 2.12 4.99
C ALA A 227 23.94 3.08 3.79
N ILE A 228 22.86 3.07 3.01
CA ILE A 228 22.69 3.96 1.84
C ILE A 228 22.66 5.43 2.30
N SER A 229 21.92 5.72 3.38
CA SER A 229 21.86 7.07 3.93
C SER A 229 23.20 7.55 4.51
N ALA A 230 23.91 6.71 5.27
CA ALA A 230 25.22 7.05 5.83
C ALA A 230 26.25 7.37 4.73
N ALA A 231 26.15 6.69 3.59
CA ALA A 231 26.94 6.96 2.40
C ALA A 231 26.44 8.15 1.56
N ARG A 232 25.40 8.85 2.01
CA ARG A 232 24.75 10.00 1.35
C ARG A 232 24.30 9.71 -0.08
N GLN A 233 23.93 8.46 -0.35
CA GLN A 233 23.41 8.03 -1.64
C GLN A 233 21.91 8.34 -1.74
N PRO A 234 21.37 8.53 -2.96
CA PRO A 234 19.93 8.70 -3.14
C PRO A 234 19.17 7.48 -2.60
N LEU A 235 18.22 7.74 -1.70
CA LEU A 235 17.38 6.70 -1.10
C LEU A 235 16.40 6.09 -2.11
N LEU A 236 16.07 6.83 -3.17
CA LEU A 236 15.27 6.31 -4.27
C LEU A 236 16.15 5.58 -5.31
N SER A 237 17.02 4.69 -4.83
CA SER A 237 17.95 3.90 -5.64
C SER A 237 17.41 2.50 -5.96
N LEU A 238 18.02 1.85 -6.95
CA LEU A 238 17.63 0.52 -7.41
C LEU A 238 17.62 -0.56 -6.32
N PRO A 239 18.57 -0.61 -5.36
CA PRO A 239 18.50 -1.56 -4.24
C PRO A 239 17.25 -1.39 -3.36
N LEU A 240 16.90 -0.14 -3.02
CA LEU A 240 15.72 0.16 -2.22
C LEU A 240 14.43 -0.13 -3.00
N HIS A 241 14.41 0.14 -4.31
CA HIS A 241 13.31 -0.30 -5.18
C HIS A 241 13.11 -1.82 -5.13
N GLY A 242 14.19 -2.59 -5.28
CA GLY A 242 14.12 -4.05 -5.27
C GLY A 242 13.57 -4.60 -3.95
N MET A 243 13.99 -4.03 -2.82
CA MET A 243 13.46 -4.40 -1.50
C MET A 243 12.00 -4.00 -1.32
N ALA A 244 11.62 -2.78 -1.68
CA ALA A 244 10.24 -2.31 -1.59
C ALA A 244 9.31 -3.16 -2.45
N TRP A 245 9.74 -3.51 -3.67
CA TRP A 245 9.01 -4.38 -4.57
C TRP A 245 8.88 -5.81 -4.00
N LEU A 246 9.97 -6.39 -3.52
CA LEU A 246 9.93 -7.72 -2.88
C LEU A 246 9.03 -7.72 -1.65
N ALA A 247 9.13 -6.71 -0.77
CA ALA A 247 8.28 -6.56 0.40
C ALA A 247 6.81 -6.45 0.01
N LYS A 248 6.47 -5.58 -0.95
CA LYS A 248 5.10 -5.46 -1.50
C LYS A 248 4.57 -6.80 -1.97
N VAL A 249 5.33 -7.53 -2.79
CA VAL A 249 4.87 -8.78 -3.36
C VAL A 249 4.76 -9.89 -2.30
N LEU A 250 5.73 -9.99 -1.38
CA LEU A 250 5.68 -10.93 -0.26
C LEU A 250 4.47 -10.66 0.64
N VAL A 251 4.26 -9.39 1.03
CA VAL A 251 3.06 -8.98 1.78
C VAL A 251 1.83 -9.41 1.03
N THR A 252 1.70 -9.06 -0.25
CA THR A 252 0.52 -9.41 -1.06
C THR A 252 0.30 -10.92 -1.09
N TYR A 253 1.37 -11.70 -1.15
CA TYR A 253 1.32 -13.16 -1.22
C TYR A 253 0.92 -13.80 0.10
N VAL A 254 1.57 -13.42 1.20
CA VAL A 254 1.31 -13.95 2.56
C VAL A 254 -0.06 -13.51 3.06
N THR A 255 -0.52 -12.32 2.64
CA THR A 255 -1.84 -11.78 2.99
C THR A 255 -2.95 -12.29 2.09
N TYR A 256 -2.66 -13.03 1.02
CA TYR A 256 -3.69 -13.55 0.12
C TYR A 256 -4.62 -14.50 0.89
N SER A 257 -5.95 -14.37 0.72
CA SER A 257 -6.94 -15.04 1.59
C SER A 257 -6.75 -16.56 1.71
N ALA A 258 -6.39 -17.22 0.61
CA ALA A 258 -6.11 -18.65 0.61
C ALA A 258 -4.79 -19.04 1.33
N ALA A 259 -3.84 -18.11 1.45
CA ALA A 259 -2.58 -18.28 2.19
C ALA A 259 -2.69 -17.85 3.66
N ALA A 260 -3.63 -16.97 4.00
CA ALA A 260 -3.83 -16.50 5.37
C ALA A 260 -4.49 -17.54 6.29
N ASP A 261 -5.19 -18.52 5.72
CA ASP A 261 -5.70 -19.68 6.46
C ASP A 261 -4.56 -20.56 7.02
N VAL A 262 -3.34 -20.38 6.50
CA VAL A 262 -2.15 -21.10 6.93
C VAL A 262 -1.69 -20.52 8.27
N ARG A 263 -2.11 -21.18 9.35
CA ARG A 263 -1.87 -20.84 10.77
C ARG A 263 -0.40 -20.73 11.19
N ALA A 264 0.56 -20.80 10.27
CA ALA A 264 1.98 -20.94 10.56
C ALA A 264 2.78 -19.64 10.52
N TYR A 265 2.22 -18.54 10.00
CA TYR A 265 2.94 -17.26 9.97
C TYR A 265 2.90 -16.58 11.32
N ASN A 266 4.06 -16.43 11.93
CA ASN A 266 4.26 -15.50 13.03
C ASN A 266 4.16 -14.07 12.48
N TRP A 267 3.32 -13.21 13.05
CA TRP A 267 3.10 -11.86 12.49
C TRP A 267 4.08 -10.78 12.98
N TYR A 268 5.02 -11.12 13.85
CA TYR A 268 6.03 -10.16 14.31
C TYR A 268 6.88 -9.58 13.16
N TRP A 269 7.13 -10.33 12.08
CA TRP A 269 7.83 -9.79 10.92
C TRP A 269 7.07 -8.66 10.23
N ALA A 270 5.73 -8.65 10.31
CA ALA A 270 4.90 -7.64 9.66
C ALA A 270 4.98 -6.29 10.39
N GLU A 271 5.04 -6.32 11.73
CA GLU A 271 5.32 -5.16 12.57
C GLU A 271 6.68 -4.55 12.21
N ASP A 272 7.73 -5.36 12.25
CA ASP A 272 9.07 -4.91 11.88
C ASP A 272 9.09 -4.39 10.43
N MET A 273 8.47 -5.11 9.49
CA MET A 273 8.42 -4.69 8.08
C MET A 273 7.72 -3.34 7.93
N MET A 274 6.58 -3.14 8.60
CA MET A 274 5.85 -1.89 8.54
C MET A 274 6.70 -0.73 9.09
N GLN A 275 7.39 -0.93 10.22
CA GLN A 275 8.30 0.06 10.78
C GLN A 275 9.41 0.43 9.80
N GLN A 276 10.06 -0.57 9.18
CA GLN A 276 11.18 -0.32 8.27
C GLN A 276 10.74 0.33 6.95
N LEU A 277 9.56 -0.04 6.43
CA LEU A 277 8.97 0.62 5.26
C LEU A 277 8.57 2.07 5.56
N LEU A 278 8.04 2.33 6.76
CA LEU A 278 7.71 3.68 7.22
C LEU A 278 8.98 4.53 7.40
N ASP A 279 10.02 3.99 8.04
CA ASP A 279 11.32 4.65 8.17
C ASP A 279 11.91 4.96 6.80
N CYS A 280 11.79 4.03 5.83
CA CYS A 280 12.20 4.24 4.45
C CYS A 280 11.42 5.37 3.77
N ALA A 281 10.09 5.41 3.95
CA ALA A 281 9.24 6.45 3.38
C ALA A 281 9.54 7.84 3.97
N VAL A 282 9.81 7.91 5.28
CA VAL A 282 10.21 9.14 5.96
C VAL A 282 11.61 9.58 5.54
N ALA A 283 12.57 8.65 5.47
CA ALA A 283 13.93 8.94 5.01
C ALA A 283 13.93 9.49 3.57
N ALA A 284 13.12 8.90 2.70
CA ALA A 284 12.97 9.33 1.31
C ALA A 284 12.15 10.64 1.15
N GLY A 285 11.69 11.25 2.24
CA GLY A 285 10.89 12.49 2.22
C GLY A 285 9.47 12.30 1.68
N LEU A 286 8.99 11.06 1.57
CA LEU A 286 7.64 10.74 1.10
C LEU A 286 6.62 10.95 2.22
N MET A 287 7.00 10.59 3.44
CA MET A 287 6.17 10.71 4.63
C MET A 287 6.84 11.63 5.64
N ARG A 288 6.04 12.23 6.52
CA ARG A 288 6.55 13.06 7.61
C ARG A 288 6.76 12.18 8.85
N GLY A 289 7.80 12.43 9.65
CA GLY A 289 7.85 11.86 11.00
C GLY A 289 6.87 12.60 11.90
N LEU A 290 5.80 11.95 12.37
CA LEU A 290 4.81 12.57 13.27
C LEU A 290 5.38 12.70 14.70
N PRO A 291 5.09 13.80 15.42
CA PRO A 291 5.49 13.93 16.82
C PRO A 291 4.94 12.78 17.68
N GLY A 292 5.81 12.07 18.40
CA GLY A 292 5.44 10.90 19.19
C GLY A 292 5.24 9.61 18.37
N GLY A 293 5.40 9.68 17.04
CA GLY A 293 5.43 8.52 16.16
C GLY A 293 6.75 7.76 16.22
N SER A 294 6.74 6.52 15.74
CA SER A 294 7.92 5.67 15.72
C SER A 294 8.94 6.14 14.68
N ALA A 295 8.49 6.75 13.59
CA ALA A 295 9.36 7.23 12.51
C ALA A 295 9.95 8.62 12.78
N ALA A 296 9.54 9.31 13.86
CA ALA A 296 10.14 10.59 14.26
C ALA A 296 11.65 10.47 14.51
N ARG A 297 12.10 9.32 15.02
CA ARG A 297 13.52 9.03 15.24
C ARG A 297 14.26 8.87 13.92
N ALA A 298 13.66 8.17 12.95
CA ALA A 298 14.22 8.05 11.61
C ALA A 298 14.35 9.43 10.96
N ALA A 299 13.30 10.27 11.01
CA ALA A 299 13.34 11.64 10.51
C ALA A 299 14.50 12.46 11.11
N ALA A 300 14.73 12.38 12.42
CA ALA A 300 15.83 13.08 13.08
C ALA A 300 17.21 12.59 12.61
N LEU A 301 17.41 11.27 12.56
CA LEU A 301 18.66 10.66 12.10
C LEU A 301 19.01 11.07 10.66
N PHE A 302 18.01 11.15 9.78
CA PHE A 302 18.24 11.49 8.38
C PHE A 302 18.35 13.01 8.13
N SER A 303 17.71 13.84 8.97
CA SER A 303 17.83 15.30 8.90
C SER A 303 19.23 15.78 9.27
N GLU A 304 19.88 15.16 10.26
CA GLU A 304 21.27 15.49 10.64
C GLU A 304 22.27 15.22 9.51
N ALA A 305 22.08 14.10 8.79
CA ALA A 305 22.89 13.75 7.64
C ALA A 305 22.74 14.75 6.49
N ALA A 306 21.53 15.25 6.25
CA ALA A 306 21.25 16.25 5.22
C ALA A 306 21.80 17.65 5.57
N SER A 307 21.67 18.07 6.83
CA SER A 307 22.03 19.41 7.32
C SER A 307 23.53 19.72 7.19
N SER A 308 24.37 18.69 7.17
CA SER A 308 25.82 18.81 7.04
C SER A 308 26.31 19.12 5.61
N SER A 309 25.40 19.20 4.64
CA SER A 309 25.69 19.51 3.23
C SER A 309 25.20 20.93 2.91
N SER A 310 25.77 21.91 3.60
CA SER A 310 25.45 23.33 3.45
C SER A 310 26.04 23.91 2.16
N SER A 311 25.53 23.46 1.01
CA SER A 311 25.83 24.06 -0.30
C SER A 311 24.51 24.28 -1.03
N SER A 312 23.84 25.37 -0.67
CA SER A 312 22.86 26.12 -1.46
C SER A 312 22.42 25.49 -2.80
N SER A 313 21.52 24.51 -2.74
CA SER A 313 20.64 24.18 -3.86
C SER A 313 19.22 24.47 -3.41
N SER A 314 18.83 25.73 -3.61
CA SER A 314 17.44 26.15 -3.56
C SER A 314 16.68 25.35 -4.61
N CYS A 315 16.09 24.21 -4.23
CA CYS A 315 15.10 23.47 -5.00
C CYS A 315 13.83 24.32 -5.09
N SER A 316 13.99 25.39 -5.86
CA SER A 316 12.92 26.28 -6.29
C SER A 316 12.08 25.43 -7.24
N SER A 317 10.81 25.29 -6.87
CA SER A 317 9.67 24.70 -7.57
C SER A 317 9.57 25.08 -9.06
N GLY A 318 10.50 24.57 -9.88
CA GLY A 318 10.36 24.40 -11.32
C GLY A 318 9.93 22.97 -11.57
N ALA A 319 8.80 22.79 -12.24
CA ALA A 319 8.12 21.52 -12.48
C ALA A 319 8.90 20.57 -13.41
N THR A 320 10.13 20.19 -13.04
CA THR A 320 10.77 19.00 -13.61
C THR A 320 10.02 17.81 -13.05
N GLN A 321 9.25 17.15 -13.93
CA GLN A 321 8.48 15.97 -13.54
C GLN A 321 9.38 14.99 -12.77
N PRO A 322 8.90 14.44 -11.65
CA PRO A 322 9.66 13.44 -10.91
C PRO A 322 10.04 12.31 -11.86
N GLU A 323 11.30 11.86 -11.80
CA GLU A 323 11.73 10.73 -12.61
C GLU A 323 10.74 9.56 -12.44
N PRO A 324 10.35 8.88 -13.53
CA PRO A 324 9.34 7.82 -13.48
C PRO A 324 9.72 6.68 -12.53
N GLN A 325 11.01 6.49 -12.27
CA GLN A 325 11.52 5.52 -11.31
C GLN A 325 11.17 5.88 -9.86
N HIS A 326 11.35 7.15 -9.48
CA HIS A 326 11.01 7.64 -8.14
C HIS A 326 9.52 7.43 -7.85
N ALA A 327 8.65 7.85 -8.76
CA ALA A 327 7.21 7.66 -8.62
C ALA A 327 6.83 6.18 -8.44
N ARG A 328 7.51 5.27 -9.16
CA ARG A 328 7.29 3.82 -9.04
C ARG A 328 7.70 3.28 -7.67
N ILE A 329 8.87 3.67 -7.16
CA ILE A 329 9.35 3.28 -5.83
C ILE A 329 8.36 3.74 -4.75
N CYS A 330 7.90 4.99 -4.86
CA CYS A 330 6.92 5.56 -3.93
C CYS A 330 5.60 4.77 -3.97
N ALA A 331 5.10 4.47 -5.18
CA ALA A 331 3.89 3.68 -5.34
C ALA A 331 4.03 2.27 -4.74
N ASP A 332 5.19 1.62 -4.90
CA ASP A 332 5.43 0.29 -4.34
C ASP A 332 5.54 0.29 -2.81
N LEU A 333 6.22 1.28 -2.22
CA LEU A 333 6.30 1.48 -0.77
C LEU A 333 4.90 1.74 -0.17
N THR A 334 4.16 2.69 -0.74
CA THR A 334 2.81 3.05 -0.27
C THR A 334 1.85 1.87 -0.41
N ASP A 335 1.93 1.10 -1.50
CA ASP A 335 1.12 -0.10 -1.68
C ASP A 335 1.46 -1.19 -0.65
N ALA A 336 2.74 -1.41 -0.35
CA ALA A 336 3.16 -2.40 0.64
C ALA A 336 2.60 -2.09 2.04
N LEU A 337 2.79 -0.83 2.48
CA LEU A 337 2.26 -0.33 3.76
C LEU A 337 0.73 -0.47 3.81
N ARG A 338 0.03 -0.09 2.73
CA ARG A 338 -1.42 -0.21 2.64
C ARG A 338 -1.89 -1.65 2.77
N LEU A 339 -1.25 -2.58 2.04
CA LEU A 339 -1.65 -3.98 2.02
C LEU A 339 -1.47 -4.65 3.38
N LEU A 340 -0.35 -4.36 4.08
CA LEU A 340 -0.14 -4.83 5.45
C LEU A 340 -1.27 -4.37 6.38
N LEU A 341 -1.55 -3.06 6.38
CA LEU A 341 -2.53 -2.48 7.29
C LEU A 341 -3.96 -2.96 6.97
N CYS A 342 -4.38 -2.89 5.71
CA CYS A 342 -5.71 -3.35 5.29
C CYS A 342 -5.91 -4.83 5.63
N ARG A 343 -4.89 -5.68 5.43
CA ARG A 343 -5.04 -7.10 5.75
C ARG A 343 -5.19 -7.34 7.24
N ALA A 344 -4.37 -6.71 8.07
CA ALA A 344 -4.46 -6.87 9.51
C ALA A 344 -5.87 -6.49 10.01
N VAL A 345 -6.45 -5.42 9.45
CA VAL A 345 -7.83 -5.03 9.71
C VAL A 345 -8.80 -6.12 9.27
N ASP A 346 -8.75 -6.59 8.02
CA ASP A 346 -9.64 -7.63 7.49
C ASP A 346 -9.61 -8.92 8.32
N MET A 347 -8.42 -9.34 8.76
CA MET A 347 -8.23 -10.51 9.62
C MET A 347 -8.88 -10.31 10.99
N THR A 348 -8.75 -9.13 11.57
CA THR A 348 -9.38 -8.79 12.86
C THR A 348 -10.91 -8.70 12.73
N VAL A 349 -11.41 -8.16 11.61
CA VAL A 349 -12.86 -8.17 11.31
C VAL A 349 -13.40 -9.59 11.19
N ALA A 350 -12.71 -10.44 10.44
CA ALA A 350 -13.10 -11.84 10.28
C ALA A 350 -13.11 -12.57 11.64
N HIS A 351 -12.13 -12.27 12.50
CA HIS A 351 -12.04 -12.82 13.85
C HIS A 351 -13.24 -12.40 14.72
N THR A 352 -13.50 -11.10 14.85
CA THR A 352 -14.63 -10.57 15.63
C THR A 352 -16.00 -11.08 15.18
N ALA A 353 -16.12 -11.50 13.92
CA ALA A 353 -17.30 -12.17 13.38
C ALA A 353 -17.42 -13.67 13.75
N GLY A 354 -16.58 -14.17 14.66
CA GLY A 354 -16.59 -15.56 15.14
C GLY A 354 -16.00 -16.59 14.16
N ARG A 355 -15.22 -16.14 13.15
CA ARG A 355 -14.72 -17.01 12.07
C ARG A 355 -13.28 -17.52 12.26
N ALA A 356 -12.56 -17.12 13.30
CA ALA A 356 -11.20 -17.59 13.58
C ALA A 356 -10.96 -17.70 15.10
N TYR A 357 -10.10 -18.63 15.55
CA TYR A 357 -10.03 -19.00 16.98
C TYR A 357 -8.66 -18.86 17.68
N HIS A 358 -7.54 -18.54 17.02
CA HIS A 358 -6.21 -18.55 17.71
C HIS A 358 -5.16 -17.54 17.26
N ALA A 359 -5.43 -16.67 16.28
CA ALA A 359 -4.46 -15.69 15.80
C ALA A 359 -4.64 -14.28 16.41
N ASP A 360 -5.54 -14.16 17.39
CA ASP A 360 -6.15 -12.90 17.86
C ASP A 360 -5.14 -11.86 18.36
N GLU A 361 -4.12 -12.28 19.12
CA GLU A 361 -3.22 -11.35 19.80
C GLU A 361 -2.23 -10.67 18.84
N ALA A 362 -1.74 -11.37 17.81
CA ALA A 362 -0.68 -10.85 16.95
C ALA A 362 -1.18 -9.71 16.04
N TRP A 363 -2.41 -9.81 15.52
CA TRP A 363 -3.01 -8.76 14.67
C TRP A 363 -3.37 -7.52 15.46
N CYS A 364 -4.00 -7.72 16.62
CA CYS A 364 -4.39 -6.63 17.50
C CYS A 364 -3.15 -5.90 18.01
N ARG A 365 -2.08 -6.64 18.34
CA ARG A 365 -0.78 -6.05 18.69
C ARG A 365 -0.19 -5.25 17.53
N PHE A 366 -0.13 -5.82 16.33
CA PHE A 366 0.35 -5.10 15.14
C PHE A 366 -0.43 -3.80 14.89
N LEU A 367 -1.76 -3.82 15.02
CA LEU A 367 -2.58 -2.61 14.85
C LEU A 367 -2.43 -1.61 16.00
N ALA A 368 -2.05 -2.08 17.19
CA ALA A 368 -1.70 -1.24 18.34
C ALA A 368 -0.35 -0.52 18.17
N GLU A 369 0.48 -0.91 17.20
CA GLU A 369 1.80 -0.31 17.01
C GLU A 369 1.71 1.15 16.55
N PRO A 370 2.56 2.06 17.09
CA PRO A 370 2.56 3.47 16.70
C PRO A 370 2.80 3.68 15.19
N ALA A 371 3.58 2.81 14.55
CA ALA A 371 3.84 2.85 13.11
C ALA A 371 2.56 2.67 12.28
N ALA A 372 1.68 1.77 12.74
CA ALA A 372 0.40 1.51 12.11
C ALA A 372 -0.51 2.75 12.18
N ALA A 373 -0.57 3.38 13.35
CA ALA A 373 -1.32 4.62 13.56
C ALA A 373 -0.75 5.80 12.75
N GLU A 374 0.58 5.96 12.73
CA GLU A 374 1.26 7.02 11.98
C GLU A 374 0.98 6.92 10.48
N TYR A 375 1.14 5.73 9.91
CA TYR A 375 0.78 5.49 8.51
C TYR A 375 -0.72 5.70 8.25
N ALA A 376 -1.59 5.16 9.11
CA ALA A 376 -3.05 5.31 8.95
C ALA A 376 -3.48 6.78 8.94
N LEU A 377 -2.91 7.61 9.83
CA LEU A 377 -3.19 9.05 9.89
C LEU A 377 -2.77 9.78 8.60
N GLN A 378 -1.56 9.53 8.10
CA GLN A 378 -1.08 10.19 6.88
C GLN A 378 -1.83 9.71 5.64
N ALA A 379 -2.13 8.41 5.56
CA ALA A 379 -2.95 7.86 4.49
C ALA A 379 -4.37 8.44 4.51
N LEU A 380 -4.99 8.58 5.68
CA LEU A 380 -6.29 9.24 5.84
C LEU A 380 -6.24 10.73 5.50
N ALA A 381 -5.17 11.44 5.86
CA ALA A 381 -4.97 12.85 5.49
C ALA A 381 -4.88 13.01 3.96
N SER A 382 -4.11 12.13 3.29
CA SER A 382 -4.06 12.05 1.83
C SER A 382 -5.46 11.80 1.23
N ARG A 383 -6.22 10.84 1.77
CA ARG A 383 -7.59 10.57 1.32
C ARG A 383 -8.53 11.76 1.53
N CYS A 384 -8.41 12.48 2.64
CA CYS A 384 -9.20 13.67 2.92
C CYS A 384 -8.98 14.75 1.85
N VAL A 385 -7.73 14.97 1.44
CA VAL A 385 -7.38 15.89 0.34
C VAL A 385 -7.94 15.40 -0.98
N LEU A 386 -7.79 14.12 -1.30
CA LEU A 386 -8.32 13.55 -2.56
C LEU A 386 -9.85 13.66 -2.64
N MET A 387 -10.57 13.40 -1.54
CA MET A 387 -12.02 13.61 -1.47
C MET A 387 -12.39 15.08 -1.67
N HIS A 388 -11.61 16.02 -1.13
CA HIS A 388 -11.82 17.45 -1.37
C HIS A 388 -11.64 17.80 -2.85
N GLU A 389 -10.56 17.36 -3.48
CA GLU A 389 -10.28 17.63 -4.89
C GLU A 389 -11.34 17.02 -5.82
N GLN A 390 -11.79 15.79 -5.53
CA GLN A 390 -12.89 15.15 -6.25
C GLN A 390 -14.18 15.95 -6.15
N HIS A 391 -14.52 16.42 -4.93
CA HIS A 391 -15.70 17.24 -4.71
C HIS A 391 -15.60 18.60 -5.44
N ALA A 392 -14.44 19.26 -5.38
CA ALA A 392 -14.20 20.52 -6.06
C ALA A 392 -14.34 20.38 -7.59
N ARG A 393 -13.79 19.31 -8.18
CA ARG A 393 -13.95 19.00 -9.61
C ARG A 393 -15.42 18.77 -9.98
N TYR A 394 -16.15 18.05 -9.15
CA TYR A 394 -17.59 17.82 -9.36
C TYR A 394 -18.39 19.13 -9.33
N GLN A 395 -18.12 20.01 -8.36
CA GLN A 395 -18.74 21.34 -8.30
C GLN A 395 -18.42 22.19 -9.54
N GLN A 396 -17.17 22.18 -10.02
CA GLN A 396 -16.77 22.89 -11.24
C GLN A 396 -17.48 22.34 -12.49
N GLN A 397 -17.59 21.02 -12.62
CA GLN A 397 -18.31 20.39 -13.74
C GLN A 397 -19.80 20.76 -13.74
N GLN A 398 -20.44 20.76 -12.56
CA GLN A 398 -21.84 21.22 -12.46
C GLN A 398 -22.00 22.69 -12.86
N GLN A 399 -21.07 23.56 -12.47
CA GLN A 399 -21.12 24.98 -12.87
C GLN A 399 -20.96 25.16 -14.38
N GLN A 400 -20.12 24.35 -15.04
CA GLN A 400 -19.92 24.40 -16.49
C GLN A 400 -21.11 23.84 -17.28
N GLN A 401 -21.81 22.82 -16.77
CA GLN A 401 -23.00 22.26 -17.43
C GLN A 401 -24.27 23.13 -17.23
N GLN A 402 -24.28 24.04 -16.26
CA GLN A 402 -25.41 24.93 -15.93
C GLN A 402 -25.59 26.14 -16.87
N VAL A 403 -25.05 26.11 -18.09
CA VAL A 403 -25.32 27.14 -19.12
C VAL A 403 -26.77 27.08 -19.64
N GLN A 404 -27.54 26.02 -19.34
CA GLN A 404 -28.98 26.00 -19.65
C GLN A 404 -29.83 26.77 -18.61
N PRO A 405 -30.73 27.68 -19.04
CA PRO A 405 -31.46 28.59 -18.17
C PRO A 405 -32.45 27.92 -17.19
N LEU A 406 -32.88 26.68 -17.45
CA LEU A 406 -33.84 25.96 -16.61
C LEU A 406 -33.25 25.56 -15.24
N VAL A 407 -31.95 25.26 -15.18
CA VAL A 407 -31.29 24.81 -13.94
C VAL A 407 -31.05 25.99 -12.97
N ARG A 408 -31.04 27.24 -13.46
CA ARG A 408 -30.94 28.43 -12.58
C ARG A 408 -32.12 28.60 -11.62
N GLN A 409 -33.32 28.11 -11.97
CA GLN A 409 -34.49 28.18 -11.08
C GLN A 409 -34.47 27.06 -10.02
N LEU A 410 -34.01 25.85 -10.35
CA LEU A 410 -33.76 24.77 -9.38
C LEU A 410 -32.57 25.08 -8.45
N GLY A 411 -31.51 25.69 -9.00
CA GLY A 411 -30.32 26.10 -8.25
C GLY A 411 -30.58 27.18 -7.19
N ARG A 412 -31.66 27.96 -7.26
CA ARG A 412 -32.03 28.90 -6.19
C ARG A 412 -32.65 28.22 -4.97
N ARG A 413 -33.30 27.05 -5.13
CA ARG A 413 -33.81 26.25 -4.01
C ARG A 413 -32.78 25.24 -3.49
N MET A 414 -31.87 24.75 -4.34
CA MET A 414 -30.78 23.85 -3.92
C MET A 414 -29.49 24.57 -3.48
N ARG A 415 -29.45 25.91 -3.52
CA ARG A 415 -28.27 26.72 -3.14
C ARG A 415 -27.84 26.57 -1.67
N GLY A 416 -28.69 26.00 -0.81
CA GLY A 416 -28.35 25.68 0.57
C GLY A 416 -27.64 24.33 0.76
N ASP A 417 -27.57 23.48 -0.28
CA ASP A 417 -27.24 22.06 -0.10
C ASP A 417 -25.84 21.66 -0.59
N LEU A 418 -25.22 22.41 -1.49
CA LEU A 418 -23.81 22.19 -1.86
C LEU A 418 -22.94 23.10 -0.99
N LEU A 419 -22.62 22.63 0.20
CA LEU A 419 -21.70 23.34 1.09
C LEU A 419 -20.38 23.60 0.36
N LEU A 420 -19.92 24.85 0.39
CA LEU A 420 -18.55 25.17 0.04
C LEU A 420 -17.68 24.66 1.18
N LEU A 421 -16.99 23.55 0.91
CA LEU A 421 -16.23 22.88 1.93
C LEU A 421 -14.80 23.46 1.99
N PRO A 422 -14.30 23.90 3.16
CA PRO A 422 -13.01 24.57 3.31
C PRO A 422 -11.84 23.67 2.94
N ASP A 423 -10.82 24.17 2.23
CA ASP A 423 -9.65 23.38 1.83
C ASP A 423 -8.97 22.75 3.07
N PRO A 424 -8.89 21.41 3.18
CA PRO A 424 -8.30 20.77 4.33
C PRO A 424 -6.78 20.89 4.36
N LYS A 425 -6.10 21.29 3.27
CA LYS A 425 -4.63 21.28 3.19
C LYS A 425 -3.97 22.13 4.27
N GLN A 426 -4.48 23.33 4.51
CA GLN A 426 -3.94 24.25 5.53
C GLN A 426 -4.10 23.70 6.95
N GLN A 427 -5.21 23.01 7.21
CA GLN A 427 -5.52 22.49 8.55
C GLN A 427 -4.79 21.18 8.83
N LEU A 428 -4.50 20.39 7.78
CA LEU A 428 -3.86 19.09 7.88
C LEU A 428 -2.36 19.13 7.57
N GLU A 429 -1.75 20.29 7.38
CA GLU A 429 -0.33 20.43 6.99
C GLU A 429 0.64 19.64 7.90
N GLN A 430 0.29 19.48 9.19
CA GLN A 430 1.07 18.70 10.15
C GLN A 430 1.03 17.18 9.89
N LEU A 431 -0.05 16.68 9.28
CA LEU A 431 -0.26 15.27 8.95
C LEU A 431 -0.04 14.96 7.48
N LEU A 432 -0.01 15.98 6.62
CA LEU A 432 0.13 15.74 5.20
C LEU A 432 1.51 15.15 4.89
N PRO A 433 1.55 14.05 4.11
CA PRO A 433 2.79 13.55 3.55
C PRO A 433 3.28 14.49 2.42
N GLY A 434 4.45 14.22 1.86
CA GLY A 434 4.95 15.02 0.73
C GLY A 434 4.10 14.87 -0.54
N ASP A 435 4.18 15.84 -1.46
CA ASP A 435 3.40 15.84 -2.71
C ASP A 435 3.58 14.54 -3.53
N VAL A 436 4.79 13.98 -3.52
CA VAL A 436 5.11 12.72 -4.20
C VAL A 436 4.29 11.55 -3.66
N PHE A 437 4.02 11.52 -2.36
CA PHE A 437 3.14 10.51 -1.76
C PHE A 437 1.69 10.74 -2.16
N LEU A 438 1.22 11.99 -2.18
CA LEU A 438 -0.14 12.33 -2.61
C LEU A 438 -0.39 11.86 -4.05
N ASP A 439 0.58 12.10 -4.95
CA ASP A 439 0.52 11.67 -6.35
C ASP A 439 0.56 10.13 -6.47
N ALA A 440 1.42 9.46 -5.70
CA ALA A 440 1.50 8.00 -5.69
C ALA A 440 0.21 7.36 -5.17
N ASP A 441 -0.35 7.91 -4.09
CA ASP A 441 -1.59 7.43 -3.46
C ASP A 441 -2.82 7.69 -4.35
N ALA A 442 -2.84 8.81 -5.09
CA ALA A 442 -3.85 9.10 -6.10
C ALA A 442 -3.78 8.12 -7.28
N SER A 443 -2.57 7.86 -7.77
CA SER A 443 -2.31 6.94 -8.88
C SER A 443 -2.69 5.50 -8.52
N GLY A 444 -2.40 5.07 -7.29
CA GLY A 444 -2.75 3.75 -6.78
C GLY A 444 -4.26 3.47 -6.78
N VAL A 445 -5.09 4.48 -6.53
CA VAL A 445 -6.56 4.36 -6.60
C VAL A 445 -7.03 4.14 -8.03
N LEU A 446 -6.48 4.90 -8.99
CA LEU A 446 -6.92 4.86 -10.39
C LEU A 446 -6.56 3.55 -11.10
N CYS A 447 -5.38 2.98 -10.81
CA CYS A 447 -4.92 1.77 -11.48
C CYS A 447 -5.67 0.48 -11.07
N ARG A 448 -6.30 0.44 -9.89
CA ARG A 448 -6.98 -0.76 -9.38
C ARG A 448 -8.47 -0.83 -9.72
N THR A 449 -9.07 0.27 -10.17
CA THR A 449 -10.51 0.33 -10.50
C THR A 449 -10.85 -0.13 -11.93
N GLY A 450 -9.99 -0.89 -12.59
CA GLY A 450 -10.13 -1.32 -13.99
C GLY A 450 -11.32 -2.25 -14.32
N GLY A 451 -12.38 -2.30 -13.51
CA GLY A 451 -13.58 -3.08 -13.84
C GLY A 451 -14.76 -2.93 -12.87
N VAL A 452 -14.55 -2.44 -11.64
CA VAL A 452 -15.63 -2.19 -10.68
C VAL A 452 -15.38 -0.82 -10.05
N GLY A 453 -16.07 0.20 -10.55
CA GLY A 453 -15.85 1.61 -10.24
C GLY A 453 -16.25 2.03 -8.83
N VAL A 454 -15.81 3.21 -8.40
CA VAL A 454 -16.29 3.97 -7.22
C VAL A 454 -15.97 3.39 -5.82
N PHE A 455 -15.69 2.08 -5.68
CA PHE A 455 -15.43 1.46 -4.36
C PHE A 455 -14.05 1.72 -3.74
N GLY A 456 -13.08 2.26 -4.50
CA GLY A 456 -11.67 2.28 -4.08
C GLY A 456 -11.32 3.23 -2.93
N VAL A 457 -11.87 4.44 -2.91
CA VAL A 457 -11.54 5.46 -1.90
C VAL A 457 -12.24 5.16 -0.57
N GLY A 458 -13.54 4.85 -0.60
CA GLY A 458 -14.32 4.57 0.61
C GLY A 458 -13.81 3.38 1.39
N HIS A 459 -13.48 2.27 0.71
CA HIS A 459 -12.93 1.09 1.38
C HIS A 459 -11.61 1.38 2.10
N ALA A 460 -10.70 2.14 1.49
CA ALA A 460 -9.43 2.49 2.12
C ALA A 460 -9.63 3.36 3.37
N VAL A 461 -10.54 4.35 3.31
CA VAL A 461 -10.90 5.19 4.47
C VAL A 461 -11.43 4.32 5.61
N VAL A 462 -12.35 3.40 5.32
CA VAL A 462 -12.91 2.47 6.31
C VAL A 462 -11.82 1.60 6.95
N SER A 463 -10.93 0.99 6.14
CA SER A 463 -9.84 0.17 6.68
C SER A 463 -8.92 0.96 7.60
N PHE A 464 -8.50 2.16 7.19
CA PHE A 464 -7.59 2.98 7.99
C PHE A 464 -8.26 3.57 9.24
N ALA A 465 -9.52 4.00 9.15
CA ALA A 465 -10.28 4.46 10.31
C ALA A 465 -10.46 3.33 11.33
N ARG A 466 -10.72 2.11 10.87
CA ARG A 466 -10.82 0.93 11.72
C ARG A 466 -9.48 0.53 12.34
N ALA A 467 -8.38 0.65 11.60
CA ALA A 467 -7.04 0.44 12.17
C ALA A 467 -6.77 1.43 13.32
N LEU A 468 -7.12 2.71 13.15
CA LEU A 468 -7.01 3.70 14.21
C LEU A 468 -7.95 3.44 15.38
N ASP A 469 -9.18 2.99 15.14
CA ASP A 469 -10.14 2.63 16.19
C ASP A 469 -9.60 1.51 17.08
N MET A 470 -9.02 0.47 16.46
CA MET A 470 -8.37 -0.63 17.18
C MET A 470 -7.13 -0.16 17.96
N ASN A 471 -6.34 0.72 17.34
CA ASN A 471 -5.19 1.33 17.99
C ASN A 471 -5.60 2.19 19.20
N ILE A 472 -6.68 2.97 19.10
CA ILE A 472 -7.19 3.78 20.21
C ILE A 472 -7.73 2.90 21.34
N SER A 473 -8.37 1.78 20.97
CA SER A 473 -8.90 0.81 21.93
C SER A 473 -7.80 0.09 22.71
N SER A 474 -6.59 -0.06 22.18
CA SER A 474 -5.47 -0.65 22.93
C SER A 474 -4.78 0.34 23.88
N ILE A 475 -4.93 1.65 23.67
CA ILE A 475 -4.35 2.69 24.53
C ILE A 475 -5.04 2.73 25.90
N THR A 476 -6.32 2.37 26.00
CA THR A 476 -7.06 2.47 27.27
C THR A 476 -6.44 1.65 28.39
N ASP A 477 -5.67 0.61 28.06
CA ASP A 477 -5.04 -0.29 29.01
C ASP A 477 -3.59 0.11 29.36
N SER A 478 -3.00 1.06 28.60
CA SER A 478 -1.59 1.44 28.75
C SER A 478 -1.44 2.93 29.05
N SER A 479 -0.81 3.27 30.17
CA SER A 479 -0.60 4.65 30.66
C SER A 479 0.43 5.46 29.85
N SER A 480 0.48 5.28 28.53
CA SER A 480 1.49 5.87 27.64
C SER A 480 1.13 7.31 27.27
N ARG A 481 2.09 8.23 27.44
CA ARG A 481 1.94 9.64 27.11
C ARG A 481 2.30 9.86 25.64
N GLY A 482 1.41 10.47 24.88
CA GLY A 482 1.73 11.06 23.56
C GLY A 482 1.43 10.22 22.32
N HIS A 483 0.32 9.47 22.32
CA HIS A 483 -0.05 8.67 21.14
C HIS A 483 -0.46 9.55 19.95
N PRO A 484 0.08 9.35 18.72
CA PRO A 484 -0.22 10.21 17.56
C PRO A 484 -1.71 10.22 17.20
N ALA A 485 -2.41 9.09 17.40
CA ALA A 485 -3.85 8.94 17.16
C ALA A 485 -4.74 9.85 18.02
N LEU A 486 -4.23 10.39 19.14
CA LEU A 486 -4.94 11.28 20.07
C LEU A 486 -4.46 12.73 19.99
N SER A 487 -3.63 13.07 19.00
CA SER A 487 -3.15 14.44 18.76
C SER A 487 -4.28 15.35 18.27
N ALA A 488 -4.13 16.67 18.48
CA ALA A 488 -5.05 17.68 17.94
C ALA A 488 -5.20 17.57 16.42
N ALA A 489 -4.11 17.28 15.73
CA ALA A 489 -4.11 17.09 14.29
C ALA A 489 -4.94 15.85 13.89
N ALA A 490 -4.84 14.75 14.64
CA ALA A 490 -5.66 13.56 14.42
C ALA A 490 -7.16 13.82 14.65
N LEU A 491 -7.52 14.62 15.66
CA LEU A 491 -8.91 15.06 15.86
C LEU A 491 -9.41 15.96 14.72
N GLN A 492 -8.58 16.91 14.27
CA GLN A 492 -8.89 17.79 13.14
C GLN A 492 -9.10 16.96 11.87
N LEU A 493 -8.26 15.95 11.64
CA LEU A 493 -8.42 14.99 10.56
C LEU A 493 -9.76 14.25 10.64
N SER A 494 -10.12 13.69 11.80
CA SER A 494 -11.41 12.98 11.97
C SER A 494 -12.61 13.89 11.72
N ALA A 495 -12.56 15.15 12.19
CA ALA A 495 -13.60 16.14 11.91
C ALA A 495 -13.71 16.46 10.40
N GLN A 496 -12.57 16.63 9.73
CA GLN A 496 -12.52 16.86 8.28
C GLN A 496 -13.01 15.65 7.48
N LEU A 497 -12.59 14.44 7.84
CA LEU A 497 -13.05 13.20 7.22
C LEU A 497 -14.56 13.04 7.38
N LEU A 498 -15.11 13.30 8.57
CA LEU A 498 -16.56 13.26 8.80
C LEU A 498 -17.31 14.22 7.87
N LEU A 499 -16.84 15.47 7.77
CA LEU A 499 -17.41 16.48 6.87
C LEU A 499 -17.36 16.03 5.40
N ARG A 500 -16.23 15.49 4.96
CA ARG A 500 -16.02 15.03 3.58
C ARG A 500 -16.81 13.77 3.26
N ALA A 501 -16.90 12.82 4.19
CA ALA A 501 -17.71 11.62 4.08
C ALA A 501 -19.20 11.98 3.95
N ALA A 502 -19.69 12.93 4.76
CA ALA A 502 -21.07 13.39 4.70
C ALA A 502 -21.37 14.12 3.37
N ALA A 503 -20.45 14.96 2.90
CA ALA A 503 -20.59 15.61 1.60
C ALA A 503 -20.56 14.63 0.42
N HIS A 504 -19.68 13.62 0.48
CA HIS A 504 -19.61 12.56 -0.53
C HIS A 504 -20.89 11.71 -0.54
N TRP A 505 -21.40 11.36 0.65
CA TRP A 505 -22.69 10.69 0.81
C TRP A 505 -23.81 11.49 0.15
N GLN A 506 -23.89 12.79 0.46
CA GLN A 506 -24.91 13.68 -0.09
C GLN A 506 -24.80 13.77 -1.62
N GLN A 507 -23.59 13.87 -2.15
CA GLN A 507 -23.34 13.87 -3.59
C GLN A 507 -23.85 12.59 -4.27
N LEU A 508 -23.58 11.41 -3.69
CA LEU A 508 -24.10 10.15 -4.21
C LEU A 508 -25.62 10.09 -4.10
N TYR A 509 -26.20 10.50 -2.98
CA TYR A 509 -27.66 10.51 -2.79
C TYR A 509 -28.38 11.33 -3.86
N TYR A 510 -27.88 12.53 -4.18
CA TYR A 510 -28.49 13.36 -5.24
C TYR A 510 -28.17 12.89 -6.66
N SER A 511 -27.22 11.97 -6.84
CA SER A 511 -27.00 11.31 -8.13
C SER A 511 -28.03 10.19 -8.40
N LEU A 512 -28.75 9.75 -7.37
CA LEU A 512 -29.81 8.76 -7.49
C LEU A 512 -31.10 9.37 -8.06
N THR A 513 -31.84 8.54 -8.78
CA THR A 513 -33.18 8.87 -9.28
C THR A 513 -34.15 9.15 -8.13
N ASP A 514 -35.23 9.89 -8.39
CA ASP A 514 -36.26 10.16 -7.37
C ASP A 514 -36.88 8.85 -6.84
N GLU A 515 -37.03 7.84 -7.71
CA GLU A 515 -37.50 6.50 -7.33
C GLU A 515 -36.53 5.81 -6.37
N GLU A 516 -35.23 5.77 -6.69
CA GLU A 516 -34.19 5.21 -5.81
C GLU A 516 -34.14 5.93 -4.46
N ARG A 517 -34.26 7.26 -4.44
CA ARG A 517 -34.30 8.05 -3.20
C ARG A 517 -35.55 7.77 -2.37
N ALA A 518 -36.73 7.68 -2.99
CA ALA A 518 -37.96 7.30 -2.30
C ALA A 518 -37.85 5.89 -1.71
N MET A 519 -37.21 4.96 -2.42
CA MET A 519 -36.96 3.60 -1.93
C MET A 519 -35.95 3.53 -0.77
N LEU A 520 -34.95 4.42 -0.72
CA LEU A 520 -34.03 4.53 0.42
C LEU A 520 -34.70 5.13 1.67
N ALA A 521 -35.61 6.09 1.47
CA ALA A 521 -36.38 6.70 2.56
C ALA A 521 -37.47 5.76 3.12
N LEU A 522 -38.03 4.88 2.28
CA LEU A 522 -39.02 3.88 2.67
C LEU A 522 -38.32 2.69 3.32
N ASP A 523 -38.73 2.38 4.55
CA ASP A 523 -38.06 1.43 5.43
C ASP A 523 -37.95 0.02 4.82
N ALA A 524 -36.75 -0.59 4.93
CA ALA A 524 -36.38 -1.88 4.33
C ALA A 524 -37.31 -3.04 4.71
N GLY A 525 -38.05 -2.91 5.81
CA GLY A 525 -38.91 -3.97 6.36
C GLY A 525 -40.25 -4.14 5.64
N ALA A 526 -40.69 -3.20 4.81
CA ALA A 526 -42.05 -3.19 4.28
C ALA A 526 -42.20 -3.68 2.82
N ALA A 527 -41.10 -3.87 2.07
CA ALA A 527 -41.18 -4.10 0.62
C ALA A 527 -40.25 -5.22 0.13
N ALA A 528 -40.54 -6.45 0.54
CA ALA A 528 -40.03 -7.65 -0.13
C ALA A 528 -41.13 -8.29 -0.99
N GLY A 529 -41.72 -7.51 -1.90
CA GLY A 529 -42.44 -8.09 -3.03
C GLY A 529 -41.41 -8.65 -4.02
N PRO A 530 -41.59 -9.87 -4.59
CA PRO A 530 -40.62 -10.51 -5.49
C PRO A 530 -40.50 -9.86 -6.90
N GLY A 531 -40.60 -8.53 -7.00
CA GLY A 531 -40.58 -7.78 -8.26
C GLY A 531 -39.31 -6.96 -8.49
N ASP A 532 -39.23 -6.33 -9.66
CA ASP A 532 -38.13 -5.49 -10.15
C ASP A 532 -37.74 -4.33 -9.19
N THR A 533 -38.64 -3.93 -8.30
CA THR A 533 -38.39 -2.92 -7.26
C THR A 533 -37.33 -3.35 -6.25
N GLY A 534 -37.27 -4.65 -5.91
CA GLY A 534 -36.26 -5.20 -5.01
C GLY A 534 -34.85 -5.10 -5.59
N ALA A 535 -34.69 -5.39 -6.89
CA ALA A 535 -33.40 -5.29 -7.57
C ALA A 535 -32.89 -3.84 -7.64
N ARG A 536 -33.77 -2.87 -7.92
CA ARG A 536 -33.40 -1.44 -7.95
C ARG A 536 -33.06 -0.90 -6.56
N SER A 537 -33.81 -1.30 -5.53
CA SER A 537 -33.51 -0.95 -4.14
C SER A 537 -32.13 -1.49 -3.70
N LEU A 538 -31.83 -2.75 -4.03
CA LEU A 538 -30.53 -3.34 -3.77
C LEU A 538 -29.40 -2.60 -4.51
N ASP A 539 -29.60 -2.25 -5.78
CA ASP A 539 -28.61 -1.49 -6.56
C ASP A 539 -28.34 -0.10 -5.96
N ALA A 540 -29.37 0.63 -5.56
CA ALA A 540 -29.23 1.93 -4.87
C ALA A 540 -28.46 1.78 -3.55
N ARG A 541 -28.75 0.75 -2.75
CA ARG A 541 -28.03 0.48 -1.50
C ARG A 541 -26.57 0.10 -1.76
N LEU A 542 -26.30 -0.71 -2.78
CA LEU A 542 -24.93 -1.08 -3.15
C LEU A 542 -24.11 0.15 -3.60
N LYS A 543 -24.75 1.11 -4.30
CA LYS A 543 -24.13 2.39 -4.66
C LYS A 543 -23.82 3.27 -3.44
N MET A 544 -24.74 3.35 -2.47
CA MET A 544 -24.59 4.18 -1.27
C MET A 544 -23.68 3.57 -0.20
N ARG A 545 -23.59 2.23 -0.15
CA ARG A 545 -22.89 1.49 0.89
C ARG A 545 -21.49 2.01 1.24
N PRO A 546 -20.59 2.31 0.29
CA PRO A 546 -19.24 2.78 0.64
C PRO A 546 -19.23 4.14 1.34
N ALA A 547 -20.18 5.01 0.98
CA ALA A 547 -20.33 6.31 1.64
C ALA A 547 -20.99 6.16 3.01
N ASN A 548 -21.95 5.25 3.17
CA ASN A 548 -22.54 4.92 4.48
C ASN A 548 -21.46 4.41 5.43
N GLU A 549 -20.67 3.42 5.00
CA GLU A 549 -19.58 2.86 5.79
C GLU A 549 -18.53 3.92 6.13
N SER A 550 -18.11 4.74 5.15
CA SER A 550 -17.15 5.82 5.42
C SER A 550 -17.67 6.80 6.46
N LEU A 551 -18.93 7.21 6.36
CA LEU A 551 -19.55 8.16 7.28
C LEU A 551 -19.65 7.60 8.70
N GLU A 552 -20.12 6.34 8.82
CA GLU A 552 -20.19 5.60 10.08
C GLU A 552 -18.81 5.50 10.76
N TRP A 553 -17.80 5.03 10.04
CA TRP A 553 -16.46 4.82 10.59
C TRP A 553 -15.75 6.13 10.96
N CYS A 554 -15.94 7.21 10.18
CA CYS A 554 -15.39 8.53 10.54
C CYS A 554 -16.01 9.06 11.84
N ASN A 555 -17.31 8.87 12.02
CA ASN A 555 -18.01 9.29 13.24
C ASN A 555 -17.59 8.43 14.43
N GLN A 556 -17.52 7.11 14.27
CA GLN A 556 -17.04 6.18 15.30
C GLN A 556 -15.61 6.52 15.74
N LEU A 557 -14.69 6.75 14.79
CA LEU A 557 -13.32 7.14 15.09
C LEU A 557 -13.27 8.42 15.94
N LEU A 558 -14.02 9.45 15.54
CA LEU A 558 -14.09 10.71 16.28
C LEU A 558 -14.65 10.52 17.70
N HIS A 559 -15.72 9.73 17.83
CA HIS A 559 -16.30 9.36 19.13
C HIS A 559 -15.26 8.72 20.05
N GLN A 560 -14.50 7.78 19.52
CA GLN A 560 -13.53 7.00 20.27
C GLN A 560 -12.34 7.85 20.70
N GLN A 561 -11.81 8.69 19.81
CA GLN A 561 -10.77 9.66 20.16
C GLN A 561 -11.23 10.58 21.30
N ILE A 562 -12.44 11.14 21.21
CA ILE A 562 -13.00 12.04 22.24
C ILE A 562 -13.23 11.28 23.56
N GLY A 563 -13.74 10.05 23.49
CA GLY A 563 -13.96 9.19 24.66
C GLY A 563 -12.67 8.90 25.42
N VAL A 564 -11.61 8.50 24.71
CA VAL A 564 -10.30 8.21 25.32
C VAL A 564 -9.62 9.49 25.86
N LEU A 565 -9.73 10.62 25.15
CA LEU A 565 -9.24 11.91 25.65
C LEU A 565 -9.97 12.37 26.92
N TRP A 566 -11.27 12.09 27.00
CA TRP A 566 -12.07 12.36 28.19
C TRP A 566 -11.62 11.50 29.37
N ALA A 567 -11.53 10.18 29.16
CA ALA A 567 -11.12 9.23 30.18
C ALA A 567 -9.69 9.49 30.70
N SER A 568 -8.78 9.91 29.82
CA SER A 568 -7.39 10.23 30.17
C SER A 568 -7.18 11.64 30.75
N GLY A 569 -8.21 12.49 30.78
CA GLY A 569 -8.10 13.89 31.22
C GLY A 569 -7.28 14.79 30.30
N GLN A 570 -6.87 14.32 29.11
CA GLN A 570 -6.06 15.08 28.14
C GLN A 570 -6.91 15.92 27.16
N TRP A 571 -8.23 15.93 27.33
CA TRP A 571 -9.16 16.56 26.40
C TRP A 571 -8.97 18.10 26.28
N GLN A 572 -8.57 18.79 27.35
CA GLN A 572 -8.52 20.26 27.37
C GLN A 572 -7.61 20.89 26.31
N PRO A 573 -6.29 20.57 26.26
CA PRO A 573 -5.40 21.17 25.25
C PRO A 573 -5.78 20.77 23.83
N GLN A 574 -6.18 19.51 23.61
CA GLN A 574 -6.49 19.01 22.27
C GLN A 574 -7.79 19.63 21.72
N LEU A 575 -8.82 19.78 22.55
CA LEU A 575 -10.07 20.42 22.13
C LEU A 575 -9.95 21.92 21.91
N GLN A 576 -9.06 22.61 22.64
CA GLN A 576 -8.79 24.02 22.40
C GLN A 576 -8.13 24.24 21.03
N LEU A 577 -7.19 23.37 20.64
CA LEU A 577 -6.59 23.38 19.31
C LEU A 577 -7.60 23.01 18.21
N LEU A 578 -8.50 22.06 18.49
CA LEU A 578 -9.60 21.73 17.59
C LEU A 578 -10.52 22.95 17.39
N GLN A 579 -10.83 23.72 18.43
CA GLN A 579 -11.63 24.95 18.30
C GLN A 579 -10.98 26.01 17.42
N GLN A 580 -9.65 26.13 17.44
CA GLN A 580 -8.93 27.13 16.65
C GLN A 580 -8.85 26.79 15.16
N GLY A 581 -8.88 25.51 14.78
CA GLY A 581 -8.62 25.08 13.40
C GLY A 581 -9.65 24.15 12.76
N GLY A 582 -10.48 23.44 13.53
CA GLY A 582 -11.38 22.38 13.01
C GLY A 582 -12.80 22.39 13.59
N GLY A 583 -13.13 23.29 14.52
CA GLY A 583 -14.44 23.34 15.17
C GLY A 583 -15.59 23.60 14.20
N GLU A 584 -15.38 24.45 13.20
CA GLU A 584 -16.35 24.69 12.14
C GLU A 584 -16.60 23.41 11.31
N ALA A 585 -15.52 22.74 10.89
CA ALA A 585 -15.62 21.51 10.12
C ALA A 585 -16.33 20.39 10.90
N LEU A 586 -16.07 20.29 12.20
CA LEU A 586 -16.76 19.37 13.09
C LEU A 586 -18.27 19.65 13.15
N LEU A 587 -18.66 20.91 13.40
CA LEU A 587 -20.08 21.27 13.49
C LEU A 587 -20.81 21.08 12.16
N GLN A 588 -20.19 21.47 11.05
CA GLN A 588 -20.72 21.24 9.71
C GLN A 588 -20.83 19.74 9.42
N GLY A 589 -19.80 18.96 9.75
CA GLY A 589 -19.76 17.51 9.54
C GLY A 589 -20.85 16.79 10.31
N LEU A 590 -21.02 17.09 11.61
CA LEU A 590 -22.09 16.51 12.43
C LEU A 590 -23.49 16.93 11.96
N THR A 591 -23.67 18.18 11.55
CA THR A 591 -24.95 18.68 11.03
C THR A 591 -25.33 17.97 9.73
N LEU A 592 -24.36 17.78 8.84
CA LEU A 592 -24.57 17.02 7.61
C LEU A 592 -24.80 15.55 7.89
N ALA A 593 -24.03 14.93 8.79
CA ALA A 593 -24.17 13.53 9.16
C ALA A 593 -25.59 13.25 9.69
N LEU A 594 -26.11 14.14 10.55
CA LEU A 594 -27.48 14.07 11.05
C LEU A 594 -28.51 14.17 9.91
N ARG A 595 -28.29 15.09 8.97
CA ARG A 595 -29.16 15.25 7.80
C ARG A 595 -29.14 14.01 6.90
N CYS A 596 -27.97 13.41 6.69
CA CYS A 596 -27.82 12.16 5.94
C CYS A 596 -28.61 11.04 6.62
N GLY A 597 -28.50 10.92 7.96
CA GLY A 597 -29.30 9.99 8.73
C GLY A 597 -30.80 10.17 8.50
N GLY A 598 -31.30 11.42 8.53
CA GLY A 598 -32.72 11.70 8.27
C GLY A 598 -33.22 11.37 6.86
N LEU A 599 -32.33 11.14 5.90
CA LEU A 599 -32.66 10.79 4.51
C LEU A 599 -32.55 9.28 4.22
N ASP A 600 -31.90 8.51 5.09
CA ASP A 600 -31.63 7.09 4.91
C ASP A 600 -31.95 6.31 6.20
N ALA A 601 -32.99 5.47 6.11
CA ALA A 601 -33.48 4.68 7.24
C ALA A 601 -32.41 3.68 7.75
N ASP A 602 -31.57 3.12 6.88
CA ASP A 602 -30.50 2.20 7.28
C ASP A 602 -29.44 2.95 8.08
N LEU A 603 -29.07 4.15 7.64
CA LEU A 603 -28.09 5.01 8.33
C LEU A 603 -28.62 5.47 9.70
N CYS A 604 -29.92 5.75 9.81
CA CYS A 604 -30.58 6.06 11.09
C CYS A 604 -30.49 4.92 12.13
N ARG A 605 -30.37 3.66 11.69
CA ARG A 605 -30.28 2.49 12.58
C ARG A 605 -28.88 2.28 13.15
N VAL A 606 -27.87 2.90 12.54
CA VAL A 606 -26.49 2.83 13.02
C VAL A 606 -26.36 3.65 14.30
N ALA A 607 -26.01 3.00 15.42
CA ALA A 607 -25.99 3.61 16.75
C ALA A 607 -25.18 4.92 16.81
N ALA A 608 -24.01 4.94 16.17
CA ALA A 608 -23.15 6.13 16.10
C ALA A 608 -23.84 7.32 15.41
N MET A 609 -24.67 7.05 14.40
CA MET A 609 -25.34 8.03 13.56
C MET A 609 -26.69 8.50 14.11
N THR A 610 -27.19 7.86 15.17
CA THR A 610 -28.41 8.32 15.86
C THR A 610 -28.21 9.71 16.46
N VAL A 611 -29.31 10.45 16.66
CA VAL A 611 -29.27 11.74 17.37
C VAL A 611 -28.55 11.62 18.73
N PRO A 612 -28.86 10.62 19.59
CA PRO A 612 -28.11 10.43 20.83
C PRO A 612 -26.63 10.16 20.58
N GLY A 613 -26.27 9.33 19.60
CA GLY A 613 -24.90 9.06 19.21
C GLY A 613 -24.16 10.36 18.85
N LEU A 614 -24.63 11.11 17.86
CA LEU A 614 -24.01 12.37 17.46
C LEU A 614 -23.98 13.41 18.61
N LEU A 615 -25.02 13.43 19.46
CA LEU A 615 -25.06 14.30 20.62
C LEU A 615 -24.05 13.91 21.70
N THR A 616 -23.66 12.64 21.87
CA THR A 616 -22.62 12.30 22.85
C THR A 616 -21.28 12.92 22.46
N THR A 617 -20.94 13.02 21.16
CA THR A 617 -19.77 13.75 20.66
C THR A 617 -19.82 15.22 21.05
N VAL A 618 -20.98 15.86 20.82
CA VAL A 618 -21.20 17.27 21.11
C VAL A 618 -21.20 17.53 22.62
N HIS A 619 -21.82 16.65 23.41
CA HIS A 619 -21.89 16.80 24.86
C HIS A 619 -20.51 16.66 25.50
N ALA A 620 -19.70 15.69 25.08
CA ALA A 620 -18.31 15.57 25.52
C ALA A 620 -17.50 16.83 25.16
N TRP A 621 -17.70 17.36 23.96
CA TRP A 621 -17.06 18.60 23.52
C TRP A 621 -17.49 19.83 24.34
N VAL A 622 -18.79 20.02 24.56
CA VAL A 622 -19.35 21.15 25.32
C VAL A 622 -19.00 21.06 26.82
N ALA A 623 -19.04 19.87 27.40
CA ALA A 623 -18.63 19.64 28.78
C ALA A 623 -17.16 20.02 28.97
N GLY A 624 -16.31 19.68 27.99
CA GLY A 624 -14.93 20.12 27.96
C GLY A 624 -14.80 21.64 27.95
N ALA A 625 -15.47 22.31 27.00
CA ALA A 625 -15.41 23.78 26.90
C ALA A 625 -15.82 24.51 28.20
N ARG A 626 -16.77 23.95 28.96
CA ARG A 626 -17.19 24.50 30.27
C ARG A 626 -16.13 24.33 31.36
N CYS A 627 -15.50 23.16 31.42
CA CYS A 627 -14.41 22.91 32.36
C CYS A 627 -13.19 23.80 32.10
N CYS A 628 -12.86 24.09 30.83
CA CYS A 628 -11.79 25.04 30.48
C CYS A 628 -12.06 26.44 31.04
N ARG A 629 -13.30 26.95 30.90
CA ARG A 629 -13.65 28.28 31.42
C ARG A 629 -13.53 28.37 32.93
N ARG A 630 -13.96 27.34 33.66
CA ARG A 630 -13.85 27.32 35.13
C ARG A 630 -12.40 27.31 35.60
N SER A 631 -11.55 26.54 34.95
CA SER A 631 -10.10 26.52 35.24
C SER A 631 -9.43 27.86 34.92
N ALA A 632 -9.73 28.46 33.77
CA ALA A 632 -9.17 29.74 33.36
C ALA A 632 -9.65 30.93 34.23
N CYS A 633 -10.85 30.86 34.80
CA CYS A 633 -11.38 31.89 35.68
C CYS A 633 -10.84 31.83 37.13
N GLY A 634 -9.94 30.90 37.45
CA GLY A 634 -9.38 30.80 38.80
C GLY A 634 -10.40 30.41 39.87
N GLU A 635 -11.55 29.85 39.48
CA GLU A 635 -12.51 29.24 40.41
C GLU A 635 -11.96 27.87 40.87
N SER A 636 -10.83 27.89 41.57
CA SER A 636 -10.34 26.78 42.37
C SER A 636 -11.21 26.69 43.63
N GLN A 637 -12.46 26.28 43.51
CA GLN A 637 -13.19 25.81 44.68
C GLN A 637 -12.51 24.52 45.14
N SER A 638 -11.85 24.57 46.30
CA SER A 638 -11.31 23.39 46.98
C SER A 638 -12.47 22.45 47.29
N LEU A 639 -12.65 21.43 46.46
CA LEU A 639 -13.42 20.24 46.82
C LEU A 639 -12.40 19.19 47.24
N ALA A 640 -12.15 19.16 48.54
CA ALA A 640 -11.75 17.97 49.28
C ALA A 640 -13.02 17.15 49.59
#